data_AF-A0A0G0N159-F1
#
_entry.id   AF-A0A0G0N159-F1
#
_cell.length_a   1.000
_cell.length_b   1.000
_cell.length_c   1.000
_cell.angle_alpha   90.00
_cell.angle_beta   90.00
_cell.angle_gamma   90.00
#
_symmetry.space_group_name_H-M   'P 1'
#
loop_
_entity.id
_entity.type
_entity.pdbx_description
1 polymer ?
#
loop_
_entity_poly.entity_id
_entity_poly.type
_entity_poly.pdbx_seq_one_letter_code
_entity_poly.pdbx_strand_id
1 'polypeptide(L)'
;MKAIVWYLLLMATVWELRAQEILIEGVNFKSQSPPGDWQSNMNCGPTSALMLGSYYTGLEPTSTDLVELIDWMYSTQMIIPQNNAEYYDGNVTGISQLEKILLQYFPMGSVVRQSKKDLDFIRKQLLKQNPVIVGVNINMNATQFGHFMVVVGLSEAQVTVHDPGKTFGAYHKYSLAQFQASWATSNYATLVVRSSGSLWYPDGTLIQPVGSNRVYVVSDNGLLWVKDESVFNAMSFDWQKIIPVHRRVLDCLAEVGVVDWQPYREVWQISGKYFLFEKTSQSTSNCAIYQFASKTALDSWQLKQQVQNLSLVPTYGQACDQGTMLYLHNGTLVKSTANLNGYGEGAVFVATGNGELRPFESWDTFVMMGYENLPLMILSESNIYSAIKNFGNPITQNDALFCLSGVYEIQGAFDPDEVDNDADGFSVANGDCDDYNSAINPFAEELCDSIDNDCDGEEDEGLFFDCFMDCGRGIHYCEEGHWNGCEIVEPVAEIEDGIDNDCDGLIDEGFTIPEDTNPLDVDNDKDGFSINQGDCDNWEPTAYPGAPELCDLLDNDCDFEIDEQAICSAEKVCVSGKCQTQIVEAPIHCEISCPDQMLAFVWWDQDQILSGNIVDLQTTEEALCQRGEPWFDFNCACDEDWTCFDWQVAEVTCNVPTEIKAGFIDYSGEGEVWFPEVLCY
;
A
#
# COMPACT_ATOMS: atom_id res chain seq x y z
N MET A 1 -22.45 -20.54 38.29
CA MET A 1 -21.00 -20.73 38.52
C MET A 1 -20.28 -21.16 37.25
N LYS A 2 -20.68 -22.25 36.57
CA LYS A 2 -20.10 -22.65 35.28
C LYS A 2 -20.29 -21.59 34.16
N ALA A 3 -21.45 -20.95 34.06
CA ALA A 3 -21.68 -19.87 33.08
C ALA A 3 -20.83 -18.60 33.32
N ILE A 4 -20.49 -18.30 34.58
CA ILE A 4 -19.61 -17.15 34.92
C ILE A 4 -18.15 -17.49 34.58
N VAL A 5 -17.76 -18.75 34.73
CA VAL A 5 -16.41 -19.24 34.36
C VAL A 5 -16.26 -19.26 32.83
N TRP A 6 -17.29 -19.69 32.09
CA TRP A 6 -17.30 -19.62 30.62
C TRP A 6 -17.29 -18.19 30.08
N TYR A 7 -18.05 -17.27 30.69
CA TYR A 7 -18.02 -15.85 30.32
C TYR A 7 -16.68 -15.19 30.65
N LEU A 8 -16.03 -15.55 31.76
CA LEU A 8 -14.69 -15.06 32.12
C LEU A 8 -13.58 -15.67 31.24
N LEU A 9 -13.73 -16.91 30.77
CA LEU A 9 -12.81 -17.56 29.83
C LEU A 9 -12.94 -16.98 28.41
N LEU A 10 -14.16 -16.74 27.92
CA LEU A 10 -14.41 -16.04 26.65
C LEU A 10 -13.90 -14.58 26.69
N MET A 11 -14.07 -13.89 27.83
CA MET A 11 -13.48 -12.56 28.00
C MET A 11 -11.95 -12.60 28.10
N ALA A 12 -11.34 -13.68 28.60
CA ALA A 12 -9.89 -13.82 28.67
C ALA A 12 -9.26 -14.11 27.30
N THR A 13 -9.87 -14.97 26.47
CA THR A 13 -9.37 -15.28 25.13
C THR A 13 -9.54 -14.11 24.15
N VAL A 14 -10.61 -13.32 24.26
CA VAL A 14 -10.80 -12.06 23.51
C VAL A 14 -9.83 -10.96 23.98
N TRP A 15 -9.35 -11.03 25.23
CA TRP A 15 -8.32 -10.12 25.75
C TRP A 15 -6.90 -10.50 25.30
N GLU A 16 -6.59 -11.79 25.12
CA GLU A 16 -5.27 -12.26 24.66
C GLU A 16 -5.05 -12.06 23.15
N LEU A 17 -6.09 -12.21 22.31
CA LEU A 17 -6.03 -11.88 20.88
C LEU A 17 -5.91 -10.37 20.57
N ARG A 18 -6.22 -9.50 21.55
CA ARG A 18 -6.11 -8.04 21.41
C ARG A 18 -4.77 -7.44 21.87
N ALA A 19 -3.83 -8.27 22.35
CA ALA A 19 -2.65 -7.78 23.08
C ALA A 19 -1.30 -8.04 22.39
N GLN A 20 -1.26 -8.34 21.09
CA GLN A 20 0.01 -8.51 20.39
C GLN A 20 0.67 -7.14 20.12
N GLU A 21 1.91 -6.96 20.58
CA GLU A 21 2.71 -5.77 20.27
C GLU A 21 3.05 -5.79 18.78
N ILE A 22 2.56 -4.81 18.03
CA ILE A 22 2.97 -4.61 16.65
C ILE A 22 4.34 -3.96 16.69
N LEU A 23 5.32 -4.54 15.99
CA LEU A 23 6.67 -4.00 15.90
C LEU A 23 7.20 -4.19 14.47
N ILE A 24 7.72 -3.10 13.91
CA ILE A 24 8.43 -3.08 12.64
C ILE A 24 9.91 -3.28 12.91
N GLU A 25 10.52 -4.23 12.19
CA GLU A 25 11.96 -4.43 12.17
C GLU A 25 12.60 -3.76 10.93
N GLY A 26 13.91 -3.54 10.95
CA GLY A 26 14.65 -2.97 9.81
C GLY A 26 14.63 -1.44 9.70
N VAL A 27 13.90 -0.72 10.56
CA VAL A 27 14.02 0.73 10.67
C VAL A 27 15.31 1.08 11.41
N ASN A 28 16.32 1.53 10.67
CA ASN A 28 17.62 1.81 11.26
C ASN A 28 17.61 3.11 12.08
N PHE A 29 18.09 3.00 13.33
CA PHE A 29 18.09 4.11 14.26
C PHE A 29 19.19 5.13 13.99
N LYS A 30 18.83 6.42 14.03
CA LYS A 30 19.76 7.54 14.07
C LYS A 30 19.41 8.53 15.17
N SER A 31 20.35 8.78 16.08
CA SER A 31 20.24 9.90 17.01
C SER A 31 20.49 11.21 16.28
N GLN A 32 19.80 12.27 16.68
CA GLN A 32 20.09 13.62 16.24
C GLN A 32 21.56 13.96 16.56
N SER A 33 22.24 14.64 15.64
CA SER A 33 23.69 14.87 15.71
C SER A 33 24.02 16.32 15.35
N PRO A 34 25.02 16.93 16.01
CA PRO A 34 26.32 17.17 15.37
C PRO A 34 27.48 16.89 16.36
N PRO A 35 28.76 16.96 15.98
CA PRO A 35 29.82 17.11 16.98
C PRO A 35 29.67 18.48 17.66
N GLY A 36 28.90 18.54 18.76
CA GLY A 36 28.68 19.75 19.57
C GLY A 36 27.54 19.56 20.58
N ASP A 37 27.79 19.96 21.83
CA ASP A 37 27.11 19.55 23.08
C ASP A 37 25.58 19.36 23.00
N TRP A 38 25.12 18.23 23.55
CA TRP A 38 23.80 17.59 23.36
C TRP A 38 22.56 18.44 23.70
N GLN A 39 22.74 19.63 24.29
CA GLN A 39 21.65 20.42 24.86
C GLN A 39 21.02 21.47 23.92
N SER A 40 21.57 21.70 22.71
CA SER A 40 21.17 22.86 21.87
C SER A 40 20.70 22.53 20.44
N ASN A 41 20.66 21.26 20.04
CA ASN A 41 20.37 20.89 18.65
C ASN A 41 18.88 20.60 18.43
N MET A 42 18.27 21.26 17.43
CA MET A 42 16.84 21.17 17.12
C MET A 42 16.57 20.48 15.77
N ASN A 43 17.29 19.39 15.46
CA ASN A 43 17.19 18.66 14.19
C ASN A 43 16.49 17.28 14.29
N CYS A 44 15.67 17.07 15.33
CA CYS A 44 14.89 15.83 15.48
C CYS A 44 13.97 15.53 14.28
N GLY A 45 13.39 16.55 13.65
CA GLY A 45 12.56 16.41 12.46
C GLY A 45 13.33 15.87 11.25
N PRO A 46 14.40 16.55 10.79
CA PRO A 46 15.25 16.05 9.71
C PRO A 46 15.85 14.67 10.00
N THR A 47 16.24 14.38 11.25
CA THR A 47 16.73 13.05 11.63
C THR A 47 15.63 11.98 11.52
N SER A 48 14.39 12.29 11.91
CA SER A 48 13.25 11.38 11.77
C SER A 48 12.94 11.11 10.29
N ALA A 49 12.95 12.15 9.45
CA ALA A 49 12.76 12.01 8.00
C ALA A 49 13.89 11.19 7.36
N LEU A 50 15.14 11.34 7.82
CA LEU A 50 16.27 10.54 7.36
C LEU A 50 16.11 9.05 7.72
N MET A 51 15.66 8.71 8.93
CA MET A 51 15.40 7.31 9.31
C MET A 51 14.33 6.69 8.41
N LEU A 52 13.21 7.40 8.20
CA LEU A 52 12.13 6.93 7.32
C LEU A 52 12.56 6.80 5.86
N GLY A 53 13.24 7.82 5.33
CA GLY A 53 13.73 7.80 3.95
C GLY A 53 14.77 6.70 3.71
N SER A 54 15.61 6.42 4.72
CA SER A 54 16.59 5.33 4.66
C SER A 54 15.91 3.96 4.70
N TYR A 55 14.88 3.79 5.53
CA TYR A 55 14.09 2.56 5.59
C TYR A 55 13.51 2.18 4.21
N TYR A 56 12.76 3.08 3.58
CA TYR A 56 12.13 2.79 2.28
C TYR A 56 13.14 2.64 1.14
N THR A 57 14.35 3.21 1.26
CA THR A 57 15.42 3.01 0.29
C THR A 57 16.31 1.80 0.58
N GLY A 58 16.04 1.05 1.66
CA GLY A 58 16.86 -0.10 2.07
C GLY A 58 18.26 0.29 2.54
N LEU A 59 18.42 1.47 3.12
CA LEU A 59 19.70 2.08 3.48
C LEU A 59 19.87 2.30 4.99
N GLU A 60 21.13 2.48 5.38
CA GLU A 60 21.53 2.86 6.73
C GLU A 60 21.69 4.39 6.85
N PRO A 61 21.00 5.07 7.79
CA PRO A 61 21.11 6.51 7.98
C PRO A 61 22.44 6.90 8.66
N THR A 62 23.31 7.63 7.96
CA THR A 62 24.61 8.08 8.51
C THR A 62 24.59 9.54 9.01
N SER A 63 25.64 9.93 9.73
CA SER A 63 25.79 11.35 10.12
C SER A 63 26.09 12.25 8.92
N THR A 64 26.73 11.70 7.88
CA THR A 64 27.00 12.42 6.64
C THR A 64 25.70 12.70 5.89
N ASP A 65 24.82 11.70 5.77
CA ASP A 65 23.50 11.89 5.13
C ASP A 65 22.67 12.95 5.86
N LEU A 66 22.74 13.02 7.19
CA LEU A 66 22.05 14.05 7.97
C LEU A 66 22.59 15.47 7.70
N VAL A 67 23.91 15.62 7.53
CA VAL A 67 24.53 16.91 7.16
C VAL A 67 24.09 17.32 5.76
N GLU A 68 24.12 16.39 4.80
CA GLU A 68 23.71 16.65 3.42
C GLU A 68 22.22 17.04 3.32
N LEU A 69 21.35 16.37 4.08
CA LEU A 69 19.94 16.73 4.18
C LEU A 69 19.74 18.16 4.70
N ILE A 70 20.49 18.53 5.75
CA ILE A 70 20.41 19.88 6.32
C ILE A 70 20.89 20.93 5.32
N ASP A 71 21.99 20.68 4.62
CA ASP A 71 22.52 21.59 3.59
C ASP A 71 21.51 21.77 2.44
N TRP A 72 20.81 20.70 2.04
CA TRP A 72 19.72 20.79 1.08
C TRP A 72 18.57 21.66 1.59
N MET A 73 18.14 21.50 2.84
CA MET A 73 17.08 22.33 3.44
C MET A 73 17.46 23.82 3.48
N TYR A 74 18.75 24.14 3.67
CA TYR A 74 19.25 25.52 3.54
C TYR A 74 19.18 26.03 2.09
N SER A 75 19.65 25.23 1.13
CA SER A 75 19.66 25.61 -0.28
C SER A 75 18.26 25.86 -0.85
N THR A 76 17.26 25.12 -0.35
CA THR A 76 15.84 25.23 -0.74
C THR A 76 15.07 26.26 0.10
N GLN A 77 15.76 27.02 0.96
CA GLN A 77 15.17 28.03 1.85
C GLN A 77 14.09 27.46 2.80
N MET A 78 14.08 26.15 3.04
CA MET A 78 13.17 25.55 4.03
C MET A 78 13.54 25.96 5.44
N ILE A 79 14.81 26.21 5.71
CA ILE A 79 15.33 26.75 6.95
C ILE A 79 16.16 28.01 6.66
N ILE A 80 16.13 28.98 7.57
CA ILE A 80 16.77 30.29 7.35
C ILE A 80 18.23 30.20 7.81
N PRO A 81 19.21 30.65 7.03
CA PRO A 81 20.59 30.76 7.50
C PRO A 81 20.71 31.91 8.51
N GLN A 82 21.19 31.66 9.74
CA GLN A 82 21.70 32.74 10.58
C GLN A 82 23.14 33.12 10.24
N ASN A 83 23.38 34.43 10.13
CA ASN A 83 24.69 34.99 9.85
C ASN A 83 25.72 34.51 10.89
N ASN A 84 26.79 33.86 10.41
CA ASN A 84 27.94 33.29 11.15
C ASN A 84 27.77 31.91 11.81
N ALA A 85 26.76 31.12 11.46
CA ALA A 85 26.76 29.70 11.82
C ALA A 85 27.44 28.88 10.71
N GLU A 86 28.56 28.20 11.02
CA GLU A 86 29.14 27.16 10.15
C GLU A 86 28.24 25.90 10.07
N TYR A 87 27.13 25.80 10.84
CA TYR A 87 26.33 24.58 11.07
C TYR A 87 24.85 24.88 11.42
N TYR A 88 24.00 23.84 11.48
CA TYR A 88 22.55 23.93 11.79
C TYR A 88 22.25 24.79 13.02
N ASP A 89 21.44 25.82 12.83
CA ASP A 89 21.29 26.97 13.74
C ASP A 89 20.09 26.88 14.70
N GLY A 90 19.44 25.71 14.80
CA GLY A 90 18.41 25.48 15.80
C GLY A 90 17.03 26.02 15.43
N ASN A 91 16.74 26.23 14.15
CA ASN A 91 15.36 26.44 13.72
C ASN A 91 14.51 25.18 13.98
N VAL A 92 13.30 25.35 14.51
CA VAL A 92 12.38 24.22 14.72
C VAL A 92 11.77 23.86 13.37
N THR A 93 11.75 22.57 13.04
CA THR A 93 11.06 22.09 11.86
C THR A 93 9.58 21.84 12.16
N GLY A 94 8.73 22.05 11.16
CA GLY A 94 7.31 21.71 11.18
C GLY A 94 7.01 20.54 10.27
N ILE A 95 5.89 19.86 10.51
CA ILE A 95 5.51 18.65 9.78
C ILE A 95 5.43 18.84 8.25
N SER A 96 5.06 20.03 7.77
CA SER A 96 5.05 20.35 6.34
C SER A 96 6.44 20.43 5.71
N GLN A 97 7.48 20.74 6.49
CA GLN A 97 8.86 20.65 5.99
C GLN A 97 9.31 19.20 5.91
N LEU A 98 8.93 18.35 6.87
CA LEU A 98 9.24 16.93 6.84
C LEU A 98 8.56 16.22 5.66
N GLU A 99 7.31 16.58 5.36
CA GLU A 99 6.58 16.15 4.16
C GLU A 99 7.38 16.48 2.89
N LYS A 100 7.86 17.71 2.77
CA LYS A 100 8.71 18.11 1.63
C LYS A 100 10.06 17.40 1.60
N ILE A 101 10.68 17.10 2.74
CA ILE A 101 11.91 16.29 2.78
C ILE A 101 11.63 14.92 2.16
N LEU A 102 10.56 14.24 2.59
CA LEU A 102 10.23 12.91 2.04
C LEU A 102 9.87 12.99 0.55
N LEU A 103 9.13 14.01 0.10
CA LEU A 103 8.70 14.17 -1.30
C LEU A 103 9.77 14.70 -2.25
N GLN A 104 10.70 15.53 -1.78
CA GLN A 104 11.66 16.23 -2.66
C GLN A 104 13.11 15.78 -2.46
N TYR A 105 13.49 15.38 -1.24
CA TYR A 105 14.86 14.92 -0.94
C TYR A 105 14.99 13.40 -1.08
N PHE A 106 14.03 12.63 -0.56
CA PHE A 106 13.96 11.16 -0.71
C PHE A 106 13.05 10.67 -1.86
N PRO A 107 12.61 11.60 -2.71
CA PRO A 107 11.37 11.55 -3.51
C PRO A 107 10.49 10.30 -3.36
N MET A 108 9.89 10.19 -2.18
CA MET A 108 8.86 9.19 -1.90
C MET A 108 7.63 9.45 -2.77
N GLY A 109 6.98 8.39 -3.26
CA GLY A 109 5.91 8.48 -4.26
C GLY A 109 4.64 9.14 -3.73
N SER A 110 4.26 8.83 -2.49
CA SER A 110 3.16 9.47 -1.80
C SER A 110 3.47 9.62 -0.31
N VAL A 111 3.17 10.79 0.24
CA VAL A 111 3.37 11.10 1.66
C VAL A 111 2.08 11.71 2.20
N VAL A 112 1.53 11.10 3.25
CA VAL A 112 0.27 11.54 3.86
C VAL A 112 0.54 12.21 5.19
N ARG A 113 0.02 13.42 5.32
CA ARG A 113 0.00 14.17 6.56
C ARG A 113 -1.40 14.15 7.17
N GLN A 114 -1.50 13.68 8.41
CA GLN A 114 -2.73 13.70 9.18
C GLN A 114 -2.60 14.60 10.42
N SER A 115 -3.74 15.11 10.87
CA SER A 115 -3.88 15.92 12.09
C SER A 115 -5.18 15.55 12.80
N LYS A 116 -5.42 14.24 12.94
CA LYS A 116 -6.62 13.66 13.57
C LYS A 116 -6.17 12.73 14.70
N LYS A 117 -6.98 12.67 15.77
CA LYS A 117 -6.77 11.73 16.88
C LYS A 117 -7.21 10.33 16.46
N ASP A 118 -6.37 9.69 15.68
CA ASP A 118 -6.67 8.42 15.03
C ASP A 118 -5.53 7.44 15.31
N LEU A 119 -5.62 6.74 16.43
CA LEU A 119 -4.60 5.76 16.81
C LEU A 119 -4.70 4.50 15.94
N ASP A 120 -5.91 4.15 15.49
CA ASP A 120 -6.14 3.01 14.62
C ASP A 120 -5.50 3.22 13.25
N PHE A 121 -5.46 4.45 12.74
CA PHE A 121 -4.64 4.78 11.58
C PHE A 121 -3.15 4.42 11.80
N ILE A 122 -2.53 4.86 12.90
CA ILE A 122 -1.13 4.51 13.20
C ILE A 122 -0.97 2.99 13.30
N ARG A 123 -1.91 2.31 13.96
CA ARG A 123 -1.92 0.85 14.09
C ARG A 123 -1.94 0.15 12.72
N LYS A 124 -2.85 0.57 11.82
CA LYS A 124 -2.97 0.05 10.45
C LYS A 124 -1.68 0.24 9.66
N GLN A 125 -1.03 1.40 9.77
CA GLN A 125 0.25 1.65 9.10
C GLN A 125 1.34 0.71 9.61
N LEU A 126 1.41 0.51 10.93
CA LEU A 126 2.42 -0.37 11.50
C LEU A 126 2.23 -1.84 11.11
N LEU A 127 0.98 -2.33 11.04
CA LEU A 127 0.65 -3.66 10.52
C LEU A 127 1.13 -3.85 9.07
N LYS A 128 1.06 -2.78 8.28
CA LYS A 128 1.52 -2.73 6.89
C LYS A 128 3.04 -2.48 6.76
N GLN A 129 3.81 -2.62 7.84
CA GLN A 129 5.26 -2.34 7.90
C GLN A 129 5.63 -0.89 7.53
N ASN A 130 4.69 0.07 7.66
CA ASN A 130 4.94 1.48 7.38
C ASN A 130 5.27 2.24 8.67
N PRO A 131 6.55 2.56 8.97
CA PRO A 131 6.88 3.36 10.13
C PRO A 131 6.33 4.78 10.00
N VAL A 132 6.01 5.39 11.14
CA VAL A 132 5.21 6.63 11.20
C VAL A 132 5.99 7.73 11.90
N ILE A 133 6.15 8.91 11.28
CA ILE A 133 6.67 10.09 11.99
C ILE A 133 5.53 10.76 12.76
N VAL A 134 5.77 11.05 14.03
CA VAL A 134 4.81 11.74 14.90
C VAL A 134 5.43 12.97 15.56
N GLY A 135 4.63 14.03 15.69
CA GLY A 135 4.97 15.20 16.51
C GLY A 135 4.52 15.00 17.95
N VAL A 136 5.43 15.10 18.90
CA VAL A 136 5.17 14.99 20.35
C VAL A 136 5.99 16.04 21.11
N ASN A 137 6.15 15.90 22.42
CA ASN A 137 7.06 16.68 23.24
C ASN A 137 8.24 15.83 23.68
N ILE A 138 9.34 16.50 24.05
CA ILE A 138 10.51 15.83 24.63
C ILE A 138 10.07 14.98 25.84
N ASN A 139 10.52 13.72 25.89
CA ASN A 139 10.18 12.72 26.91
C ASN A 139 8.66 12.52 27.13
N MET A 140 7.82 12.75 26.12
CA MET A 140 6.35 12.69 26.22
C MET A 140 5.76 13.61 27.30
N ASN A 141 6.47 14.70 27.63
CA ASN A 141 6.04 15.65 28.64
C ASN A 141 5.41 16.88 27.99
N ALA A 142 4.10 17.05 28.15
CA ALA A 142 3.32 18.14 27.57
C ALA A 142 3.80 19.57 27.94
N THR A 143 4.65 19.73 28.96
CA THR A 143 5.23 21.04 29.32
C THR A 143 6.60 21.30 28.67
N GLN A 144 7.14 20.36 27.91
CA GLN A 144 8.42 20.49 27.20
C GLN A 144 8.21 20.89 25.74
N PHE A 145 9.29 21.34 25.09
CA PHE A 145 9.28 21.72 23.68
C PHE A 145 8.85 20.57 22.77
N GLY A 146 8.33 20.94 21.58
CA GLY A 146 7.95 19.98 20.54
C GLY A 146 9.15 19.18 20.03
N HIS A 147 8.88 17.96 19.60
CA HIS A 147 9.85 16.95 19.20
C HIS A 147 9.25 16.02 18.15
N PHE A 148 10.08 15.51 17.23
CA PHE A 148 9.68 14.49 16.27
C PHE A 148 10.39 13.17 16.55
N MET A 149 9.70 12.08 16.32
CA MET A 149 10.20 10.72 16.46
C MET A 149 9.53 9.80 15.45
N VAL A 150 10.11 8.61 15.25
CA VAL A 150 9.55 7.57 14.38
C VAL A 150 8.94 6.49 15.25
N VAL A 151 7.63 6.26 15.11
CA VAL A 151 6.93 5.13 15.70
C VAL A 151 7.23 3.89 14.86
N VAL A 152 7.71 2.85 15.55
CA VAL A 152 8.00 1.54 14.97
C VAL A 152 7.22 0.43 15.64
N GLY A 153 6.50 0.71 16.73
CA GLY A 153 5.63 -0.28 17.32
C GLY A 153 4.55 0.30 18.21
N LEU A 154 3.51 -0.50 18.42
CA LEU A 154 2.33 -0.13 19.18
C LEU A 154 1.71 -1.36 19.83
N SER A 155 1.36 -1.26 21.11
CA SER A 155 0.56 -2.22 21.85
C SER A 155 -0.56 -1.51 22.60
N GLU A 156 -1.43 -2.27 23.25
CA GLU A 156 -2.50 -1.73 24.11
C GLU A 156 -1.98 -0.83 25.25
N ALA A 157 -0.74 -1.04 25.71
CA ALA A 157 -0.18 -0.33 26.85
C ALA A 157 0.92 0.68 26.48
N GLN A 158 1.61 0.48 25.35
CA GLN A 158 2.86 1.18 25.03
C GLN A 158 2.97 1.54 23.56
N VAL A 159 3.72 2.61 23.29
CA VAL A 159 4.25 2.94 21.96
C VAL A 159 5.76 2.72 21.96
N THR A 160 6.27 2.11 20.91
CA THR A 160 7.70 1.86 20.70
C THR A 160 8.20 2.78 19.58
N VAL A 161 9.24 3.56 19.88
CA VAL A 161 9.73 4.63 18.99
C VAL A 161 11.24 4.60 18.83
N HIS A 162 11.71 5.03 17.67
CA HIS A 162 13.05 5.56 17.49
C HIS A 162 13.04 7.05 17.86
N ASP A 163 13.57 7.37 19.04
CA ASP A 163 13.66 8.73 19.57
C ASP A 163 15.01 9.37 19.20
N PRO A 164 15.08 10.25 18.19
CA PRO A 164 16.34 10.86 17.79
C PRO A 164 16.89 11.81 18.87
N GLY A 165 16.08 12.26 19.83
CA GLY A 165 16.50 13.12 20.94
C GLY A 165 17.37 12.41 22.00
N LYS A 166 17.55 11.09 21.89
CA LYS A 166 18.34 10.28 22.81
C LYS A 166 19.53 9.64 22.08
N THR A 167 20.68 9.56 22.75
CA THR A 167 21.86 8.84 22.24
C THR A 167 21.56 7.36 21.99
N PHE A 168 20.76 6.75 22.86
CA PHE A 168 20.29 5.36 22.76
C PHE A 168 18.76 5.36 22.67
N GLY A 169 18.24 6.03 21.65
CA GLY A 169 16.80 6.18 21.44
C GLY A 169 16.14 5.07 20.63
N ALA A 170 16.87 4.02 20.27
CA ALA A 170 16.31 2.92 19.49
C ALA A 170 15.29 2.11 20.29
N TYR A 171 14.14 1.79 19.67
CA TYR A 171 13.08 0.98 20.26
C TYR A 171 12.68 1.44 21.68
N HIS A 172 12.71 2.74 21.92
CA HIS A 172 12.39 3.30 23.22
C HIS A 172 10.87 3.23 23.46
N LYS A 173 10.45 2.72 24.62
CA LYS A 173 9.04 2.51 24.94
C LYS A 173 8.50 3.61 25.85
N TYR A 174 7.33 4.14 25.51
CA TYR A 174 6.55 5.05 26.35
C TYR A 174 5.17 4.44 26.62
N SER A 175 4.53 4.82 27.74
CA SER A 175 3.12 4.43 27.94
C SER A 175 2.23 5.10 26.90
N LEU A 176 1.22 4.37 26.42
CA LEU A 176 0.29 4.88 25.40
C LEU A 176 -0.43 6.15 25.88
N ALA A 177 -0.78 6.21 27.17
CA ALA A 177 -1.41 7.38 27.77
C ALA A 177 -0.51 8.63 27.72
N GLN A 178 0.79 8.49 27.99
CA GLN A 178 1.75 9.60 27.90
C GLN A 178 1.92 10.04 26.44
N PHE A 179 2.02 9.09 25.52
CA PHE A 179 2.12 9.36 24.10
C PHE A 179 0.92 10.15 23.59
N GLN A 180 -0.31 9.66 23.81
CA GLN A 180 -1.53 10.32 23.35
C GLN A 180 -1.68 11.73 23.93
N ALA A 181 -1.32 11.94 25.21
CA ALA A 181 -1.35 13.25 25.83
C ALA A 181 -0.34 14.22 25.17
N SER A 182 0.84 13.73 24.82
CA SER A 182 1.89 14.53 24.18
C SER A 182 1.60 14.78 22.70
N TRP A 183 1.13 13.78 21.96
CA TRP A 183 0.72 13.85 20.56
C TRP A 183 -0.45 14.82 20.35
N ALA A 184 -1.37 14.93 21.32
CA ALA A 184 -2.41 15.94 21.28
C ALA A 184 -1.87 17.39 21.25
N THR A 185 -0.70 17.66 21.87
CA THR A 185 -0.12 19.00 21.89
C THR A 185 0.39 19.47 20.53
N SER A 186 0.70 18.53 19.63
CA SER A 186 1.13 18.80 18.26
C SER A 186 -0.04 18.87 17.28
N ASN A 187 -1.29 18.85 17.77
CA ASN A 187 -2.50 18.66 16.97
C ASN A 187 -2.50 17.33 16.20
N TYR A 188 -2.05 16.26 16.86
CA TYR A 188 -2.00 14.92 16.30
C TYR A 188 -1.18 14.85 15.00
N ALA A 189 -0.07 15.58 14.96
CA ALA A 189 0.79 15.65 13.78
C ALA A 189 1.36 14.26 13.48
N THR A 190 0.95 13.70 12.33
CA THR A 190 1.34 12.37 11.86
C THR A 190 1.71 12.43 10.39
N LEU A 191 2.81 11.78 10.02
CA LEU A 191 3.33 11.74 8.66
C LEU A 191 3.74 10.31 8.30
N VAL A 192 3.22 9.81 7.18
CA VAL A 192 3.49 8.46 6.68
C VAL A 192 3.84 8.51 5.20
N VAL A 193 4.63 7.54 4.75
CA VAL A 193 4.87 7.29 3.32
C VAL A 193 3.87 6.23 2.89
N ARG A 194 3.12 6.49 1.82
CA ARG A 194 2.09 5.60 1.24
C ARG A 194 2.59 4.76 0.08
N SER A 195 3.53 5.31 -0.70
CA SER A 195 4.22 4.56 -1.74
C SER A 195 5.64 5.12 -1.90
N SER A 196 6.57 4.26 -2.25
CA SER A 196 7.97 4.60 -2.44
C SER A 196 8.28 4.46 -3.94
N GLY A 197 8.45 5.60 -4.61
CA GLY A 197 8.49 5.70 -6.07
C GLY A 197 9.92 5.73 -6.62
N SER A 198 10.13 5.07 -7.76
CA SER A 198 11.36 5.16 -8.53
C SER A 198 11.54 6.55 -9.16
N LEU A 199 12.79 6.96 -9.38
CA LEU A 199 13.15 8.28 -9.91
C LEU A 199 13.45 8.23 -11.41
N TRP A 200 12.61 8.86 -12.23
CA TRP A 200 12.91 9.15 -13.64
C TRP A 200 12.81 10.65 -13.90
N TYR A 201 13.64 11.13 -14.82
CA TYR A 201 13.60 12.50 -15.32
C TYR A 201 13.57 12.44 -16.85
N PRO A 202 12.71 13.22 -17.53
CA PRO A 202 12.75 13.38 -18.97
C PRO A 202 14.14 13.77 -19.46
N ASP A 203 14.49 13.27 -20.63
CA ASP A 203 15.66 13.73 -21.38
C ASP A 203 15.77 15.24 -21.40
N GLY A 204 16.98 15.76 -21.27
CA GLY A 204 17.30 17.19 -21.21
C GLY A 204 17.02 17.86 -19.87
N THR A 205 16.48 17.15 -18.88
CA THR A 205 16.31 17.68 -17.52
C THR A 205 17.67 17.96 -16.89
N LEU A 206 17.80 19.12 -16.23
CA LEU A 206 19.00 19.49 -15.52
C LEU A 206 18.85 19.08 -14.06
N ILE A 207 19.76 18.24 -13.58
CA ILE A 207 19.78 17.77 -12.20
C ILE A 207 21.13 18.10 -11.56
N GLN A 208 21.11 18.37 -10.26
CA GLN A 208 22.33 18.57 -9.48
C GLN A 208 22.26 17.75 -8.19
N PRO A 209 23.13 16.74 -8.03
CA PRO A 209 23.35 16.09 -6.75
C PRO A 209 23.66 17.11 -5.65
N VAL A 210 22.91 17.07 -4.56
CA VAL A 210 23.18 17.90 -3.38
C VAL A 210 24.61 17.69 -2.89
N GLY A 211 25.28 18.77 -2.48
CA GLY A 211 26.67 18.74 -2.04
C GLY A 211 27.69 18.57 -3.17
N SER A 212 27.24 18.37 -4.42
CA SER A 212 28.10 18.32 -5.59
C SER A 212 28.12 19.65 -6.33
N ASN A 213 29.31 20.05 -6.81
CA ASN A 213 29.46 21.17 -7.73
C ASN A 213 29.20 20.77 -9.20
N ARG A 214 28.78 19.52 -9.46
CA ARG A 214 28.50 19.01 -10.81
C ARG A 214 27.02 19.12 -11.13
N VAL A 215 26.72 19.73 -12.26
CA VAL A 215 25.38 19.72 -12.87
C VAL A 215 25.38 18.69 -13.99
N TYR A 216 24.32 17.91 -14.08
CA TYR A 216 24.12 16.88 -15.09
C TYR A 216 22.93 17.23 -15.96
N VAL A 217 23.01 16.89 -17.24
CA VAL A 217 21.85 16.81 -18.12
C VAL A 217 21.48 15.34 -18.31
N VAL A 218 20.21 15.02 -18.08
CA VAL A 218 19.66 13.68 -18.26
C VAL A 218 19.53 13.37 -19.75
N SER A 219 19.83 12.15 -20.15
CA SER A 219 19.67 11.67 -21.52
C SER A 219 19.17 10.22 -21.52
N ASP A 220 18.67 9.76 -22.67
CA ASP A 220 18.18 8.39 -22.88
C ASP A 220 19.19 7.31 -22.44
N ASN A 221 20.49 7.64 -22.42
CA ASN A 221 21.56 6.71 -22.08
C ASN A 221 22.16 6.93 -20.68
N GLY A 222 21.65 7.87 -19.87
CA GLY A 222 22.18 8.19 -18.54
C GLY A 222 22.54 9.67 -18.38
N LEU A 223 23.44 9.97 -17.44
CA LEU A 223 23.81 11.34 -17.08
C LEU A 223 25.02 11.84 -17.85
N LEU A 224 24.91 13.06 -18.41
CA LEU A 224 26.02 13.77 -19.01
C LEU A 224 26.44 14.94 -18.10
N TRP A 225 27.67 14.90 -17.59
CA TRP A 225 28.20 15.96 -16.74
C TRP A 225 28.48 17.24 -17.54
N VAL A 226 27.94 18.38 -17.13
CA VAL A 226 28.27 19.69 -17.71
C VAL A 226 29.56 20.20 -17.08
N LYS A 227 30.63 20.25 -17.88
CA LYS A 227 32.02 20.43 -17.41
C LYS A 227 32.25 21.65 -16.52
N ASP A 228 31.70 22.81 -16.90
CA ASP A 228 31.84 24.06 -16.15
C ASP A 228 30.76 25.09 -16.54
N GLU A 229 30.73 26.21 -15.80
CA GLU A 229 29.79 27.33 -16.02
C GLU A 229 29.88 27.92 -17.44
N SER A 230 31.07 27.94 -18.05
CA SER A 230 31.24 28.50 -19.39
C SER A 230 30.57 27.62 -20.44
N VAL A 231 30.66 26.29 -20.29
CA VAL A 231 29.92 25.33 -21.11
C VAL A 231 28.42 25.40 -20.83
N PHE A 232 28.01 25.48 -19.56
CA PHE A 232 26.61 25.60 -19.18
C PHE A 232 25.92 26.79 -19.87
N ASN A 233 26.56 27.97 -19.78
CA ASN A 233 26.07 29.19 -20.41
C ASN A 233 26.11 29.11 -21.96
N ALA A 234 27.15 28.51 -22.54
CA ALA A 234 27.25 28.33 -24.00
C ALA A 234 26.18 27.40 -24.55
N MET A 235 25.78 26.37 -23.80
CA MET A 235 24.67 25.48 -24.14
C MET A 235 23.30 26.14 -23.96
N SER A 236 23.24 27.35 -23.40
CA SER A 236 21.99 28.05 -23.09
C SER A 236 21.10 27.29 -22.10
N PHE A 237 21.74 26.53 -21.21
CA PHE A 237 21.08 25.98 -20.04
C PHE A 237 20.72 27.10 -19.06
N ASP A 238 19.69 26.86 -18.25
CA ASP A 238 19.15 27.82 -17.30
C ASP A 238 19.40 27.34 -15.87
N TRP A 239 20.13 28.14 -15.10
CA TRP A 239 20.44 27.86 -13.70
C TRP A 239 19.19 27.75 -12.83
N GLN A 240 18.08 28.40 -13.21
CA GLN A 240 16.80 28.31 -12.50
C GLN A 240 16.03 27.02 -12.79
N LYS A 241 16.48 26.23 -13.78
CA LYS A 241 15.84 24.97 -14.17
C LYS A 241 16.56 23.74 -13.60
N ILE A 242 17.53 23.92 -12.71
CA ILE A 242 18.24 22.81 -12.08
C ILE A 242 17.38 22.24 -10.96
N ILE A 243 17.07 20.95 -11.05
CA ILE A 243 16.40 20.20 -10.00
C ILE A 243 17.48 19.70 -9.02
N PRO A 244 17.48 20.12 -7.75
CA PRO A 244 18.37 19.54 -6.75
C PRO A 244 17.91 18.12 -6.45
N VAL A 245 18.82 17.16 -6.52
CA VAL A 245 18.51 15.74 -6.34
C VAL A 245 19.43 15.10 -5.32
N HIS A 246 18.98 14.01 -4.70
CA HIS A 246 19.84 13.23 -3.83
C HIS A 246 21.07 12.70 -4.58
N ARG A 247 22.23 12.62 -3.91
CA ARG A 247 23.47 12.15 -4.57
C ARG A 247 23.38 10.73 -5.10
N ARG A 248 22.54 9.90 -4.48
CA ARG A 248 22.30 8.51 -4.91
C ARG A 248 21.48 8.39 -6.19
N VAL A 249 20.98 9.49 -6.78
CA VAL A 249 20.51 9.47 -8.18
C VAL A 249 21.62 8.99 -9.13
N LEU A 250 22.89 9.23 -8.78
CA LEU A 250 24.05 8.71 -9.52
C LEU A 250 24.18 7.18 -9.44
N ASP A 251 23.57 6.53 -8.44
CA ASP A 251 23.56 5.07 -8.31
C ASP A 251 22.53 4.43 -9.26
N CYS A 252 21.47 5.16 -9.62
CA CYS A 252 20.43 4.71 -10.55
C CYS A 252 20.71 5.13 -12.00
N LEU A 253 21.23 6.34 -12.22
CA LEU A 253 21.58 6.86 -13.55
C LEU A 253 23.09 7.00 -13.68
N ALA A 254 23.71 6.08 -14.41
CA ALA A 254 25.16 6.08 -14.61
C ALA A 254 25.63 7.36 -15.36
N GLU A 255 26.77 7.90 -14.95
CA GLU A 255 27.48 8.95 -15.70
C GLU A 255 28.05 8.33 -16.99
N VAL A 256 27.50 8.71 -18.14
CA VAL A 256 27.86 8.13 -19.45
C VAL A 256 28.71 9.06 -20.32
N GLY A 257 28.92 10.30 -19.90
CA GLY A 257 29.75 11.23 -20.64
C GLY A 257 29.83 12.62 -20.03
N VAL A 258 30.51 13.51 -20.76
CA VAL A 258 30.74 14.90 -20.38
C VAL A 258 30.35 15.81 -21.54
N VAL A 259 29.63 16.89 -21.23
CA VAL A 259 29.40 18.02 -22.13
C VAL A 259 30.54 19.02 -21.92
N ASP A 260 31.46 19.12 -22.87
CA ASP A 260 32.69 19.92 -22.74
C ASP A 260 32.99 20.87 -23.90
N TRP A 261 32.02 21.10 -24.79
CA TRP A 261 32.16 21.94 -25.97
C TRP A 261 31.27 23.19 -25.90
N GLN A 262 31.63 24.23 -26.65
CA GLN A 262 30.93 25.53 -26.64
C GLN A 262 30.45 25.91 -28.04
N PRO A 263 29.15 25.82 -28.34
CA PRO A 263 28.63 26.22 -29.65
C PRO A 263 28.80 27.71 -29.89
N TYR A 264 29.13 28.08 -31.12
CA TYR A 264 28.94 29.45 -31.60
C TYR A 264 27.54 29.59 -32.19
N ARG A 265 26.71 30.48 -31.63
CA ARG A 265 25.30 30.68 -32.00
C ARG A 265 25.03 32.09 -32.48
N GLU A 266 24.22 32.22 -33.53
CA GLU A 266 23.60 33.46 -33.96
C GLU A 266 22.10 33.24 -34.19
N VAL A 267 21.26 34.20 -33.77
CA VAL A 267 19.82 34.16 -34.04
C VAL A 267 19.47 35.20 -35.10
N TRP A 268 18.79 34.76 -36.16
CA TRP A 268 18.38 35.62 -37.26
C TRP A 268 16.85 35.68 -37.36
N GLN A 269 16.31 36.86 -37.68
CA GLN A 269 14.92 37.04 -38.06
C GLN A 269 14.85 37.42 -39.54
N ILE A 270 14.24 36.55 -40.35
CA ILE A 270 14.13 36.71 -41.80
C ILE A 270 12.66 36.53 -42.20
N SER A 271 12.07 37.57 -42.80
CA SER A 271 10.67 37.55 -43.24
C SER A 271 9.67 37.11 -42.16
N GLY A 272 9.90 37.53 -40.91
CA GLY A 272 9.03 37.18 -39.77
C GLY A 272 9.26 35.79 -39.15
N LYS A 273 10.17 34.97 -39.70
CA LYS A 273 10.58 33.68 -39.13
C LYS A 273 11.91 33.82 -38.37
N TYR A 274 12.15 32.94 -37.41
CA TYR A 274 13.36 32.92 -36.59
C TYR A 274 14.22 31.70 -36.91
N PHE A 275 15.53 31.91 -37.03
CA PHE A 275 16.50 30.88 -37.35
C PHE A 275 17.64 30.90 -36.33
N LEU A 276 18.13 29.71 -35.95
CA LEU A 276 19.36 29.52 -35.18
C LEU A 276 20.44 29.04 -36.13
N PHE A 277 21.51 29.82 -36.24
CA PHE A 277 22.76 29.37 -36.85
C PHE A 277 23.69 28.87 -35.75
N GLU A 278 24.21 27.65 -35.89
CA GLU A 278 25.08 27.03 -34.90
C GLU A 278 26.33 26.42 -35.55
N LYS A 279 27.46 26.52 -34.85
CA LYS A 279 28.72 25.82 -35.13
C LYS A 279 29.25 25.16 -33.87
N THR A 280 29.98 24.04 -34.03
CA THR A 280 30.65 23.36 -32.92
C THR A 280 31.71 24.22 -32.22
N SER A 281 32.33 25.16 -32.94
CA SER A 281 33.11 26.25 -32.38
C SER A 281 33.23 27.39 -33.40
N GLN A 282 33.75 28.55 -33.00
CA GLN A 282 33.93 29.68 -33.91
C GLN A 282 34.87 29.37 -35.09
N SER A 283 35.82 28.45 -34.90
CA SER A 283 36.87 28.11 -35.87
C SER A 283 36.51 26.91 -36.78
N THR A 284 35.40 26.22 -36.53
CA THR A 284 35.01 25.05 -37.34
C THR A 284 34.21 25.44 -38.58
N SER A 285 34.34 24.62 -39.63
CA SER A 285 33.56 24.73 -40.86
C SER A 285 32.18 24.07 -40.75
N ASN A 286 32.00 23.15 -39.80
CA ASN A 286 30.75 22.41 -39.62
C ASN A 286 29.72 23.33 -38.94
N CYS A 287 28.64 23.62 -39.67
CA CYS A 287 27.57 24.49 -39.23
C CYS A 287 26.21 23.93 -39.62
N ALA A 288 25.19 24.28 -38.84
CA ALA A 288 23.80 23.97 -39.11
C ALA A 288 22.92 25.22 -38.95
N ILE A 289 21.86 25.29 -39.74
CA ILE A 289 20.81 26.31 -39.62
C ILE A 289 19.50 25.61 -39.27
N TYR A 290 18.93 25.97 -38.13
CA TYR A 290 17.65 25.48 -37.66
C TYR A 290 16.60 26.59 -37.76
N GLN A 291 15.34 26.22 -37.98
CA GLN A 291 14.21 27.16 -37.93
C GLN A 291 13.42 26.94 -36.64
N PHE A 292 13.10 28.00 -35.90
CA PHE A 292 12.14 27.90 -34.80
C PHE A 292 10.71 27.80 -35.33
N ALA A 293 9.88 27.01 -34.65
CA ALA A 293 8.46 26.87 -34.95
C ALA A 293 7.71 28.20 -34.75
N SER A 294 8.04 28.95 -33.69
CA SER A 294 7.42 30.23 -33.36
C SER A 294 8.32 31.15 -32.53
N LYS A 295 7.86 32.38 -32.27
CA LYS A 295 8.49 33.29 -31.30
C LYS A 295 8.51 32.68 -29.89
N THR A 296 7.44 31.98 -29.51
CA THR A 296 7.31 31.30 -28.22
C THR A 296 8.36 30.20 -28.06
N ALA A 297 8.59 29.40 -29.11
CA ALA A 297 9.70 28.45 -29.13
C ALA A 297 11.03 29.16 -28.88
N LEU A 298 11.36 30.21 -29.65
CA LEU A 298 12.58 30.99 -29.45
C LEU A 298 12.72 31.54 -28.01
N ASP A 299 11.63 32.03 -27.41
CA ASP A 299 11.65 32.59 -26.06
C ASP A 299 12.02 31.56 -24.99
N SER A 300 11.62 30.29 -25.16
CA SER A 300 11.95 29.22 -24.23
C SER A 300 13.44 28.83 -24.22
N TRP A 301 14.17 29.11 -25.31
CA TRP A 301 15.62 28.84 -25.43
C TRP A 301 16.51 29.91 -24.80
N GLN A 302 15.92 31.03 -24.32
CA GLN A 302 16.64 32.16 -23.71
C GLN A 302 17.76 32.79 -24.57
N LEU A 303 17.79 32.52 -25.88
CA LEU A 303 18.76 33.07 -26.83
C LEU A 303 18.49 34.56 -27.20
N LYS A 304 17.84 35.32 -26.32
CA LYS A 304 17.29 36.66 -26.61
C LYS A 304 18.36 37.72 -26.89
N GLN A 305 19.62 37.51 -26.54
CA GLN A 305 20.64 38.54 -26.72
C GLN A 305 21.14 38.56 -28.17
N GLN A 306 20.53 39.48 -28.95
CA GLN A 306 20.86 39.91 -30.32
C GLN A 306 20.25 39.09 -31.47
N VAL A 307 18.91 39.03 -31.54
CA VAL A 307 18.22 38.65 -32.79
C VAL A 307 18.55 39.66 -33.88
N GLN A 308 19.25 39.22 -34.92
CA GLN A 308 19.61 40.07 -36.06
C GLN A 308 18.48 40.05 -37.10
N ASN A 309 17.96 41.23 -37.43
CA ASN A 309 16.95 41.37 -38.49
C ASN A 309 17.63 41.43 -39.85
N LEU A 310 17.37 40.43 -40.69
CA LEU A 310 18.01 40.27 -41.99
C LEU A 310 16.97 40.08 -43.10
N SER A 311 17.27 40.59 -44.29
CA SER A 311 16.40 40.39 -45.47
C SER A 311 16.55 38.99 -46.09
N LEU A 312 17.72 38.38 -45.96
CA LEU A 312 18.09 37.08 -46.53
C LEU A 312 19.10 36.37 -45.60
N VAL A 313 19.24 35.06 -45.76
CA VAL A 313 20.27 34.26 -45.06
C VAL A 313 21.66 34.74 -45.48
N PRO A 314 22.60 34.98 -44.54
CA PRO A 314 23.97 35.38 -44.86
C PRO A 314 24.69 34.38 -45.77
N THR A 315 25.56 34.88 -46.66
CA THR A 315 26.26 34.04 -47.65
C THR A 315 27.09 32.91 -47.00
N TYR A 316 27.72 33.16 -45.86
CA TYR A 316 28.49 32.13 -45.14
C TYR A 316 27.59 31.04 -44.53
N GLY A 317 26.31 31.34 -44.30
CA GLY A 317 25.32 30.36 -43.83
C GLY A 317 24.78 29.47 -44.94
N GLN A 318 24.90 29.86 -46.22
CA GLN A 318 24.36 29.10 -47.35
C GLN A 318 25.07 27.74 -47.57
N ALA A 319 26.26 27.55 -47.00
CA ALA A 319 27.00 26.29 -47.06
C ALA A 319 26.71 25.35 -45.89
N CYS A 320 25.81 25.73 -44.97
CA CYS A 320 25.50 24.95 -43.76
C CYS A 320 24.35 23.97 -43.99
N ASP A 321 24.38 22.88 -43.23
CA ASP A 321 23.32 21.89 -43.25
C ASP A 321 22.02 22.48 -42.71
N GLN A 322 20.89 22.07 -43.28
CA GLN A 322 19.57 22.45 -42.77
C GLN A 322 19.19 21.50 -41.64
N GLY A 323 19.11 22.05 -40.43
CA GLY A 323 18.70 21.33 -39.23
C GLY A 323 17.19 21.11 -39.17
N THR A 324 16.76 20.38 -38.15
CA THR A 324 15.35 20.16 -37.84
C THR A 324 14.68 21.44 -37.30
N MET A 325 13.35 21.42 -37.25
CA MET A 325 12.59 22.52 -36.64
C MET A 325 12.79 22.50 -35.11
N LEU A 326 13.03 23.67 -34.52
CA LEU A 326 13.16 23.85 -33.07
C LEU A 326 11.82 24.25 -32.47
N TYR A 327 11.38 23.47 -31.48
CA TYR A 327 10.17 23.68 -30.71
C TYR A 327 10.51 24.32 -29.36
N LEU A 328 9.60 24.28 -28.40
CA LEU A 328 9.91 24.61 -27.01
C LEU A 328 11.19 23.89 -26.56
N HIS A 329 12.06 24.62 -25.87
CA HIS A 329 13.29 24.05 -25.33
C HIS A 329 12.93 22.91 -24.38
N ASN A 330 13.68 21.82 -24.49
CA ASN A 330 13.49 20.65 -23.65
C ASN A 330 13.52 21.02 -22.15
N GLY A 331 12.66 20.38 -21.34
CA GLY A 331 12.46 20.68 -19.93
C GLY A 331 11.70 21.99 -19.64
N THR A 332 11.12 22.65 -20.65
CA THR A 332 10.29 23.84 -20.42
C THR A 332 8.92 23.45 -19.89
N LEU A 333 8.60 23.94 -18.68
CA LEU A 333 7.26 23.82 -18.13
C LEU A 333 6.30 24.84 -18.72
N VAL A 334 5.12 24.37 -19.08
CA VAL A 334 4.05 25.18 -19.65
C VAL A 334 2.76 24.96 -18.87
N LYS A 335 2.09 26.05 -18.51
CA LYS A 335 0.71 26.02 -18.03
C LYS A 335 -0.21 26.71 -19.02
N SER A 336 -1.27 26.02 -19.39
CA SER A 336 -2.28 26.56 -20.28
C SER A 336 -3.18 27.56 -19.56
N THR A 337 -3.55 28.65 -20.24
CA THR A 337 -4.62 29.56 -19.77
C THR A 337 -6.03 29.09 -20.12
N ALA A 338 -6.17 27.97 -20.83
CA ALA A 338 -7.45 27.42 -21.28
C ALA A 338 -7.41 25.88 -21.21
N ASN A 339 -8.57 25.23 -21.31
CA ASN A 339 -8.62 23.77 -21.43
C ASN A 339 -7.97 23.35 -22.75
N LEU A 340 -6.86 22.60 -22.66
CA LEU A 340 -6.10 22.13 -23.80
C LEU A 340 -6.37 20.66 -24.02
N ASN A 341 -6.90 20.31 -25.20
CA ASN A 341 -7.05 18.92 -25.64
C ASN A 341 -7.75 17.99 -24.62
N GLY A 342 -8.69 18.53 -23.83
CA GLY A 342 -9.43 17.76 -22.83
C GLY A 342 -8.72 17.52 -21.50
N TYR A 343 -7.50 18.05 -21.31
CA TYR A 343 -6.72 17.88 -20.07
C TYR A 343 -7.19 18.79 -18.91
N GLY A 344 -8.23 19.60 -19.11
CA GLY A 344 -8.75 20.52 -18.10
C GLY A 344 -8.09 21.90 -18.11
N GLU A 345 -8.73 22.87 -17.46
CA GLU A 345 -8.17 24.22 -17.32
C GLU A 345 -7.00 24.22 -16.33
N GLY A 346 -5.88 24.83 -16.72
CA GLY A 346 -4.73 24.99 -15.85
C GLY A 346 -3.78 23.77 -15.76
N ALA A 347 -3.97 22.77 -16.62
CA ALA A 347 -3.03 21.65 -16.78
C ALA A 347 -1.60 22.14 -17.03
N VAL A 348 -0.65 21.41 -16.45
CA VAL A 348 0.79 21.65 -16.55
C VAL A 348 1.41 20.58 -17.43
N PHE A 349 2.35 20.99 -18.27
CA PHE A 349 3.02 20.13 -19.23
C PHE A 349 4.52 20.38 -19.20
N VAL A 350 5.31 19.38 -19.61
CA VAL A 350 6.74 19.52 -19.87
C VAL A 350 7.04 19.26 -21.35
N ALA A 351 7.86 20.13 -21.94
CA ALA A 351 8.31 19.97 -23.32
C ALA A 351 9.49 18.99 -23.40
N THR A 352 9.46 18.05 -24.35
CA THR A 352 10.53 17.08 -24.60
C THR A 352 11.47 17.52 -25.73
N GLY A 353 12.65 16.92 -25.82
CA GLY A 353 13.64 17.22 -26.87
C GLY A 353 13.16 16.92 -28.29
N ASN A 354 12.14 16.07 -28.44
CA ASN A 354 11.54 15.72 -29.73
C ASN A 354 10.41 16.69 -30.16
N GLY A 355 10.19 17.75 -29.37
CA GLY A 355 9.17 18.76 -29.62
C GLY A 355 7.77 18.36 -29.16
N GLU A 356 7.66 17.31 -28.34
CA GLU A 356 6.38 16.89 -27.77
C GLU A 356 6.07 17.64 -26.49
N LEU A 357 4.79 17.83 -26.20
CA LEU A 357 4.32 18.38 -24.95
C LEU A 357 3.58 17.30 -24.17
N ARG A 358 4.13 16.89 -23.03
CA ARG A 358 3.59 15.78 -22.21
C ARG A 358 2.91 16.33 -20.95
N PRO A 359 1.66 15.94 -20.65
CA PRO A 359 1.02 16.26 -19.38
C PRO A 359 1.54 15.35 -18.26
N PHE A 360 1.29 15.72 -17.02
CA PHE A 360 1.48 14.83 -15.86
C PHE A 360 0.14 14.15 -15.53
N GLU A 361 0.18 12.86 -15.20
CA GLU A 361 -1.01 12.09 -14.82
C GLU A 361 -1.64 12.61 -13.53
N SER A 362 -0.81 12.94 -12.54
CA SER A 362 -1.26 13.50 -11.26
C SER A 362 -0.36 14.64 -10.78
N TRP A 363 -0.87 15.42 -9.83
CA TRP A 363 -0.09 16.45 -9.15
C TRP A 363 1.08 15.83 -8.35
N ASP A 364 0.89 14.62 -7.82
CA ASP A 364 1.91 13.91 -7.07
C ASP A 364 3.08 13.52 -7.99
N THR A 365 2.80 13.05 -9.22
CA THR A 365 3.86 12.81 -10.22
C THR A 365 4.63 14.08 -10.54
N PHE A 366 3.94 15.22 -10.67
CA PHE A 366 4.58 16.52 -10.93
C PHE A 366 5.52 16.96 -9.79
N VAL A 367 5.09 16.81 -8.54
CA VAL A 367 5.87 17.19 -7.35
C VAL A 367 7.00 16.20 -7.08
N MET A 368 6.76 14.90 -7.17
CA MET A 368 7.75 13.84 -6.95
C MET A 368 8.97 14.00 -7.88
N MET A 369 8.72 14.45 -9.11
CA MET A 369 9.79 14.69 -10.10
C MET A 369 10.50 16.05 -9.90
N GLY A 370 10.11 16.85 -8.91
CA GLY A 370 10.75 18.13 -8.56
C GLY A 370 10.42 19.30 -9.50
N TYR A 371 9.43 19.15 -10.37
CA TYR A 371 9.06 20.18 -11.36
C TYR A 371 8.36 21.40 -10.75
N GLU A 372 7.78 21.28 -9.56
CA GLU A 372 7.08 22.37 -8.85
C GLU A 372 7.99 23.55 -8.49
N ASN A 373 9.30 23.32 -8.47
CA ASN A 373 10.31 24.34 -8.17
C ASN A 373 10.83 25.06 -9.42
N LEU A 374 10.42 24.63 -10.63
CA LEU A 374 10.94 25.19 -11.88
C LEU A 374 10.07 26.35 -12.40
N PRO A 375 10.68 27.30 -13.15
CA PRO A 375 9.95 28.42 -13.73
C PRO A 375 8.89 27.93 -14.73
N LEU A 376 7.64 28.36 -14.50
CA LEU A 376 6.48 27.99 -15.29
C LEU A 376 6.16 29.06 -16.35
N MET A 377 6.03 28.66 -17.62
CA MET A 377 5.59 29.54 -18.69
C MET A 377 4.07 29.46 -18.87
N ILE A 378 3.36 30.54 -18.55
CA ILE A 378 1.90 30.63 -18.76
C ILE A 378 1.64 31.05 -20.21
N LEU A 379 0.98 30.20 -20.99
CA LEU A 379 0.76 30.41 -22.42
C LEU A 379 -0.71 30.24 -22.80
N SER A 380 -1.13 31.00 -23.82
CA SER A 380 -2.39 30.76 -24.51
C SER A 380 -2.32 29.51 -25.38
N GLU A 381 -3.47 28.90 -25.64
CA GLU A 381 -3.63 27.74 -26.52
C GLU A 381 -2.94 27.93 -27.88
N SER A 382 -3.15 29.09 -28.53
CA SER A 382 -2.53 29.40 -29.82
C SER A 382 -1.00 29.42 -29.77
N ASN A 383 -0.42 29.91 -28.68
CA ASN A 383 1.01 29.98 -28.51
C ASN A 383 1.60 28.58 -28.30
N ILE A 384 0.88 27.71 -27.58
CA ILE A 384 1.26 26.31 -27.35
C ILE A 384 1.29 25.55 -28.67
N TYR A 385 0.18 25.53 -29.43
CA TYR A 385 0.14 24.84 -30.73
C TYR A 385 1.17 25.35 -31.73
N SER A 386 1.53 26.64 -31.67
CA SER A 386 2.57 27.20 -32.54
C SER A 386 4.00 26.78 -32.16
N ALA A 387 4.21 26.28 -30.94
CA ALA A 387 5.52 26.05 -30.36
C ALA A 387 5.86 24.57 -30.15
N ILE A 388 4.92 23.66 -30.42
CA ILE A 388 5.09 22.21 -30.24
C ILE A 388 4.89 21.47 -31.57
N LYS A 389 5.39 20.24 -31.63
CA LYS A 389 5.17 19.32 -32.75
C LYS A 389 3.85 18.57 -32.58
N ASN A 390 3.63 18.01 -31.39
CA ASN A 390 2.45 17.22 -31.02
C ASN A 390 2.37 17.09 -29.48
N PHE A 391 1.23 16.60 -28.99
CA PHE A 391 1.15 16.10 -27.61
C PHE A 391 1.74 14.69 -27.53
N GLY A 392 2.42 14.39 -26.43
CA GLY A 392 2.88 13.05 -26.08
C GLY A 392 1.99 12.42 -25.01
N ASN A 393 2.27 11.16 -24.66
CA ASN A 393 1.55 10.45 -23.61
C ASN A 393 1.75 11.15 -22.25
N PRO A 394 0.77 11.06 -21.32
CA PRO A 394 0.95 11.49 -19.94
C PRO A 394 2.20 10.86 -19.32
N ILE A 395 2.85 11.60 -18.43
CA ILE A 395 3.89 11.08 -17.56
C ILE A 395 3.20 10.44 -16.37
N THR A 396 3.38 9.12 -16.24
CA THR A 396 2.77 8.31 -15.18
C THR A 396 3.80 7.94 -14.11
N GLN A 397 3.35 7.34 -13.02
CA GLN A 397 4.26 6.73 -12.05
C GLN A 397 5.09 5.57 -12.66
N ASN A 398 4.56 4.87 -13.66
CA ASN A 398 5.26 3.76 -14.33
C ASN A 398 6.37 4.22 -15.28
N ASP A 399 6.23 5.43 -15.86
CA ASP A 399 7.33 6.07 -16.58
C ASP A 399 8.51 6.40 -15.65
N ALA A 400 8.30 6.33 -14.32
CA ALA A 400 9.30 6.57 -13.29
C ALA A 400 10.29 5.42 -13.03
N LEU A 401 10.09 4.26 -13.68
CA LEU A 401 10.95 3.08 -13.54
C LEU A 401 12.21 3.20 -14.42
N PHE A 402 13.39 3.39 -13.83
CA PHE A 402 14.63 2.71 -14.24
C PHE A 402 15.77 3.04 -13.26
N CYS A 403 15.90 2.24 -12.19
CA CYS A 403 17.19 2.08 -11.53
C CYS A 403 17.91 0.88 -12.20
N LEU A 404 18.84 1.14 -13.12
CA LEU A 404 19.58 0.12 -13.89
C LEU A 404 20.73 -0.53 -13.09
N SER A 405 20.47 -0.96 -11.85
CA SER A 405 21.46 -1.78 -11.13
C SER A 405 20.92 -3.08 -10.55
N GLY A 406 19.59 -3.26 -10.44
CA GLY A 406 19.02 -4.50 -9.92
C GLY A 406 19.40 -4.80 -8.46
N VAL A 407 19.72 -3.78 -7.65
CA VAL A 407 20.10 -3.94 -6.23
C VAL A 407 19.09 -3.28 -5.25
N TYR A 408 18.14 -2.49 -5.74
CA TYR A 408 17.17 -1.80 -4.89
C TYR A 408 15.76 -2.10 -5.36
N GLU A 409 15.19 -3.20 -4.85
CA GLU A 409 13.75 -3.26 -4.64
C GLU A 409 13.46 -2.28 -3.51
N ILE A 410 12.85 -1.16 -3.85
CA ILE A 410 12.29 -0.26 -2.86
C ILE A 410 11.22 -1.08 -2.12
N GLN A 411 11.35 -1.25 -0.80
CA GLN A 411 10.24 -1.81 -0.02
C GLN A 411 9.06 -0.85 -0.20
N GLY A 412 8.06 -1.28 -0.97
CA GLY A 412 6.84 -0.52 -1.16
C GLY A 412 6.26 -0.21 0.22
N ALA A 413 6.02 1.06 0.54
CA ALA A 413 4.97 1.32 1.51
C ALA A 413 3.70 0.70 0.93
N PHE A 414 3.09 -0.24 1.65
CA PHE A 414 1.84 -0.84 1.17
C PHE A 414 0.76 0.24 1.27
N ASP A 415 0.14 0.60 0.14
CA ASP A 415 -0.95 1.58 0.15
C ASP A 415 -2.09 0.99 0.99
N PRO A 416 -2.47 1.66 2.10
CA PRO A 416 -3.52 1.14 2.95
C PRO A 416 -4.87 1.02 2.24
N ASP A 417 -5.09 1.77 1.16
CA ASP A 417 -6.37 1.87 0.47
C ASP A 417 -6.45 0.90 -0.74
N GLU A 418 -5.33 0.31 -1.19
CA GLU A 418 -5.29 -0.69 -2.29
C GLU A 418 -5.29 -2.15 -1.79
N VAL A 419 -5.22 -2.37 -0.47
CA VAL A 419 -5.28 -3.72 0.11
C VAL A 419 -6.72 -4.02 0.49
N ASP A 420 -7.34 -4.89 -0.29
CA ASP A 420 -8.57 -5.59 0.02
C ASP A 420 -8.38 -6.45 1.29
N ASN A 421 -8.87 -5.98 2.45
CA ASN A 421 -8.60 -6.63 3.73
C ASN A 421 -9.61 -7.72 4.11
N ASP A 422 -10.77 -7.80 3.45
CA ASP A 422 -11.76 -8.87 3.65
C ASP A 422 -11.81 -9.89 2.49
N ALA A 423 -11.00 -9.66 1.45
CA ALA A 423 -10.80 -10.49 0.28
C ALA A 423 -12.04 -10.63 -0.62
N ASP A 424 -12.90 -9.61 -0.69
CA ASP A 424 -14.09 -9.60 -1.54
C ASP A 424 -13.84 -9.11 -2.98
N GLY A 425 -12.63 -8.63 -3.26
CA GLY A 425 -12.19 -8.09 -4.55
C GLY A 425 -12.26 -6.58 -4.66
N PHE A 426 -12.76 -5.89 -3.64
CA PHE A 426 -12.84 -4.45 -3.53
C PHE A 426 -11.95 -3.97 -2.38
N SER A 427 -11.52 -2.72 -2.50
CA SER A 427 -10.70 -2.06 -1.49
C SER A 427 -11.22 -0.64 -1.37
N VAL A 428 -10.81 0.10 -0.33
CA VAL A 428 -11.26 1.49 -0.19
C VAL A 428 -10.98 2.33 -1.44
N ALA A 429 -9.84 2.10 -2.12
CA ALA A 429 -9.51 2.77 -3.39
C ALA A 429 -10.40 2.35 -4.56
N ASN A 430 -10.97 1.14 -4.53
CA ASN A 430 -11.90 0.61 -5.53
C ASN A 430 -13.37 0.90 -5.21
N GLY A 431 -13.66 1.70 -4.19
CA GLY A 431 -15.01 2.16 -3.86
C GLY A 431 -15.65 1.48 -2.65
N ASP A 432 -14.93 0.59 -1.97
CA ASP A 432 -15.42 -0.07 -0.77
C ASP A 432 -15.52 0.90 0.43
N CYS A 433 -16.71 0.97 1.00
CA CYS A 433 -17.04 1.81 2.14
C CYS A 433 -16.78 1.13 3.50
N ASP A 434 -16.63 -0.21 3.57
CA ASP A 434 -16.19 -0.98 4.73
C ASP A 434 -15.33 -2.21 4.36
N ASP A 435 -14.07 -1.95 4.02
CA ASP A 435 -12.98 -2.89 3.62
C ASP A 435 -12.49 -3.81 4.77
N TYR A 436 -13.40 -4.23 5.65
CA TYR A 436 -13.27 -5.29 6.64
C TYR A 436 -14.51 -6.19 6.68
N ASN A 437 -15.47 -5.96 5.80
CA ASN A 437 -16.73 -6.65 5.74
C ASN A 437 -17.10 -6.95 4.28
N SER A 438 -16.77 -8.16 3.83
CA SER A 438 -17.02 -8.65 2.46
C SER A 438 -18.48 -8.62 1.97
N ALA A 439 -19.42 -8.26 2.85
CA ALA A 439 -20.83 -8.06 2.54
C ALA A 439 -21.18 -6.59 2.25
N ILE A 440 -20.22 -5.67 2.36
CA ILE A 440 -20.36 -4.24 2.07
C ILE A 440 -19.32 -3.92 1.00
N ASN A 441 -19.75 -3.68 -0.24
CA ASN A 441 -18.88 -3.32 -1.35
C ASN A 441 -19.70 -2.76 -2.52
N PRO A 442 -19.05 -2.14 -3.54
CA PRO A 442 -19.73 -1.51 -4.68
C PRO A 442 -20.68 -2.39 -5.52
N PHE A 443 -20.71 -3.70 -5.26
CA PHE A 443 -21.53 -4.68 -5.97
C PHE A 443 -22.34 -5.56 -5.03
N ALA A 444 -22.37 -5.27 -3.73
CA ALA A 444 -23.22 -5.98 -2.78
C ALA A 444 -24.70 -5.68 -3.09
N GLU A 445 -25.58 -6.59 -2.67
CA GLU A 445 -27.02 -6.32 -2.71
C GLU A 445 -27.41 -5.54 -1.46
N GLU A 446 -28.30 -4.56 -1.62
CA GLU A 446 -28.81 -3.80 -0.49
C GLU A 446 -29.62 -4.66 0.49
N LEU A 447 -29.47 -4.39 1.78
CA LEU A 447 -30.20 -5.06 2.87
C LEU A 447 -30.96 -4.03 3.69
N CYS A 448 -32.13 -4.41 4.21
CA CYS A 448 -32.93 -3.52 5.04
C CYS A 448 -32.38 -3.49 6.47
N ASP A 449 -31.25 -2.83 6.69
CA ASP A 449 -30.53 -2.81 7.97
C ASP A 449 -29.92 -1.44 8.35
N SER A 450 -30.23 -0.38 7.59
CA SER A 450 -29.68 0.98 7.75
C SER A 450 -28.17 1.08 7.54
N ILE A 451 -27.61 0.21 6.72
CA ILE A 451 -26.25 0.28 6.22
C ILE A 451 -26.33 0.49 4.70
N ASP A 452 -25.39 1.27 4.18
CA ASP A 452 -25.11 1.36 2.74
C ASP A 452 -24.22 0.17 2.37
N ASN A 453 -24.85 -0.95 2.00
CA ASN A 453 -24.18 -2.19 1.64
C ASN A 453 -23.51 -2.09 0.27
N ASP A 454 -24.13 -1.39 -0.68
CA ASP A 454 -23.63 -1.31 -2.06
C ASP A 454 -22.71 -0.11 -2.32
N CYS A 455 -22.43 0.69 -1.30
CA CYS A 455 -21.55 1.85 -1.29
C CYS A 455 -21.90 2.92 -2.33
N ASP A 456 -23.17 3.06 -2.71
CA ASP A 456 -23.64 4.08 -3.66
C ASP A 456 -23.91 5.46 -3.01
N GLY A 457 -23.94 5.50 -1.68
CA GLY A 457 -24.12 6.69 -0.85
C GLY A 457 -25.56 6.96 -0.39
N GLU A 458 -26.50 6.07 -0.68
CA GLU A 458 -27.83 6.02 -0.07
C GLU A 458 -27.94 4.78 0.85
N GLU A 459 -28.89 4.78 1.80
CA GLU A 459 -29.11 3.64 2.72
C GLU A 459 -30.47 3.00 2.40
N ASP A 460 -30.55 1.66 2.38
CA ASP A 460 -31.77 0.86 2.22
C ASP A 460 -32.60 1.15 0.93
N GLU A 461 -31.99 1.60 -0.17
CA GLU A 461 -32.73 2.05 -1.36
C GLU A 461 -33.22 0.89 -2.25
N GLY A 462 -34.36 1.11 -2.93
CA GLY A 462 -34.89 0.15 -3.89
C GLY A 462 -35.43 -1.17 -3.30
N LEU A 463 -35.46 -1.32 -1.98
CA LEU A 463 -35.90 -2.53 -1.29
C LEU A 463 -37.42 -2.64 -1.13
N PHE A 464 -37.99 -3.66 -1.74
CA PHE A 464 -39.41 -4.04 -1.58
C PHE A 464 -39.62 -5.55 -1.78
N PHE A 465 -40.58 -6.12 -1.06
CA PHE A 465 -41.04 -7.49 -1.31
C PHE A 465 -42.56 -7.63 -1.09
N ASP A 466 -43.14 -8.69 -1.64
CA ASP A 466 -44.58 -8.93 -1.57
C ASP A 466 -45.02 -9.40 -0.18
N CYS A 467 -46.01 -8.74 0.40
CA CYS A 467 -46.75 -9.25 1.56
C CYS A 467 -48.05 -9.90 1.11
N PHE A 468 -48.53 -10.87 1.88
CA PHE A 468 -49.84 -11.47 1.68
C PHE A 468 -50.67 -11.25 2.94
N MET A 469 -51.82 -10.61 2.77
CA MET A 469 -52.88 -10.57 3.77
C MET A 469 -54.07 -11.40 3.27
N ASP A 470 -55.06 -11.59 4.14
CA ASP A 470 -56.30 -12.33 3.83
C ASP A 470 -56.98 -11.82 2.55
N CYS A 471 -56.80 -10.54 2.22
CA CYS A 471 -57.33 -9.86 1.04
C CYS A 471 -56.38 -9.66 -0.14
N GLY A 472 -55.32 -10.46 -0.20
CA GLY A 472 -54.43 -10.54 -1.36
C GLY A 472 -53.04 -9.92 -1.15
N ARG A 473 -52.36 -9.67 -2.27
CA ARG A 473 -50.95 -9.27 -2.32
C ARG A 473 -50.79 -7.76 -2.11
N GLY A 474 -50.02 -7.37 -1.11
CA GLY A 474 -49.51 -6.00 -0.89
C GLY A 474 -47.98 -5.94 -1.05
N ILE A 475 -47.38 -4.79 -0.72
CA ILE A 475 -45.92 -4.58 -0.79
C ILE A 475 -45.39 -4.01 0.54
N HIS A 476 -44.31 -4.59 1.06
CA HIS A 476 -43.45 -4.00 2.09
C HIS A 476 -42.41 -3.09 1.45
N TYR A 477 -42.09 -1.98 2.11
CA TYR A 477 -40.97 -1.11 1.77
C TYR A 477 -40.01 -1.01 2.96
N CYS A 478 -38.72 -0.88 2.70
CA CYS A 478 -37.76 -0.61 3.77
C CYS A 478 -37.79 0.89 4.13
N GLU A 479 -37.84 1.21 5.42
CA GLU A 479 -37.70 2.57 5.93
C GLU A 479 -37.01 2.50 7.31
N GLU A 480 -35.85 3.15 7.45
CA GLU A 480 -35.03 3.16 8.68
C GLU A 480 -34.64 1.75 9.17
N GLY A 481 -34.15 0.86 8.28
CA GLY A 481 -33.67 -0.48 8.63
C GLY A 481 -34.77 -1.43 9.10
N HIS A 482 -36.03 -1.09 8.81
CA HIS A 482 -37.19 -1.85 9.19
C HIS A 482 -38.18 -1.95 8.04
N TRP A 483 -38.68 -3.17 7.82
CA TRP A 483 -39.75 -3.41 6.85
C TRP A 483 -41.06 -2.80 7.36
N ASN A 484 -41.56 -1.83 6.61
CA ASN A 484 -42.77 -1.08 6.89
C ASN A 484 -43.83 -1.31 5.79
N GLY A 485 -45.07 -0.92 6.10
CA GLY A 485 -46.21 -1.01 5.18
C GLY A 485 -46.76 -2.43 4.96
N CYS A 486 -47.97 -2.51 4.41
CA CYS A 486 -48.52 -3.62 3.62
C CYS A 486 -49.85 -3.05 3.09
N GLU A 487 -49.74 -2.11 2.15
CA GLU A 487 -50.91 -1.37 1.65
C GLU A 487 -51.61 -2.17 0.55
N ILE A 488 -52.94 -2.28 0.65
CA ILE A 488 -53.78 -3.13 -0.21
C ILE A 488 -54.69 -2.27 -1.07
N VAL A 489 -55.02 -2.80 -2.25
CA VAL A 489 -56.07 -2.30 -3.14
C VAL A 489 -57.42 -2.27 -2.40
N GLU A 490 -58.26 -1.26 -2.62
CA GLU A 490 -59.55 -1.12 -1.90
C GLU A 490 -60.40 -2.42 -1.92
N PRO A 491 -61.06 -2.79 -0.81
CA PRO A 491 -61.83 -4.03 -0.68
C PRO A 491 -62.95 -4.14 -1.72
N VAL A 492 -63.14 -5.34 -2.28
CA VAL A 492 -64.15 -5.64 -3.31
C VAL A 492 -64.98 -6.87 -2.93
N ALA A 493 -66.27 -6.88 -3.26
CA ALA A 493 -67.19 -7.95 -2.83
C ALA A 493 -66.76 -9.38 -3.24
N GLU A 494 -67.09 -10.35 -2.39
CA GLU A 494 -66.71 -11.76 -2.53
C GLU A 494 -67.07 -12.43 -3.85
N ILE A 495 -66.12 -13.23 -4.32
CA ILE A 495 -66.25 -14.17 -5.44
C ILE A 495 -65.69 -15.52 -4.97
N GLU A 496 -66.28 -16.65 -5.40
CA GLU A 496 -65.92 -18.01 -4.97
C GLU A 496 -64.52 -18.45 -5.47
N ASP A 497 -63.47 -17.83 -4.92
CA ASP A 497 -62.07 -18.05 -5.27
C ASP A 497 -61.19 -18.40 -4.07
N GLY A 498 -61.76 -18.51 -2.87
CA GLY A 498 -61.05 -18.92 -1.66
C GLY A 498 -60.20 -17.83 -1.03
N ILE A 499 -60.42 -16.56 -1.40
CA ILE A 499 -59.73 -15.38 -0.88
C ILE A 499 -60.78 -14.45 -0.25
N ASP A 500 -60.45 -13.79 0.86
CA ASP A 500 -61.30 -12.77 1.51
C ASP A 500 -61.17 -11.45 0.72
N ASN A 501 -61.94 -11.32 -0.37
CA ASN A 501 -61.84 -10.21 -1.31
C ASN A 501 -62.26 -8.86 -0.71
N ASP A 502 -63.12 -8.87 0.32
CA ASP A 502 -63.67 -7.65 0.95
C ASP A 502 -63.07 -7.29 2.31
N CYS A 503 -62.06 -8.04 2.75
CA CYS A 503 -61.27 -7.83 3.97
C CYS A 503 -62.08 -7.91 5.27
N ASP A 504 -63.22 -8.58 5.29
CA ASP A 504 -64.07 -8.63 6.49
C ASP A 504 -63.67 -9.72 7.49
N GLY A 505 -62.68 -10.54 7.13
CA GLY A 505 -62.14 -11.65 7.92
C GLY A 505 -62.86 -12.97 7.69
N LEU A 506 -63.75 -13.05 6.69
CA LEU A 506 -64.42 -14.26 6.25
C LEU A 506 -64.04 -14.56 4.80
N ILE A 507 -63.91 -15.86 4.47
CA ILE A 507 -63.60 -16.30 3.10
C ILE A 507 -64.89 -16.80 2.46
N ASP A 508 -65.22 -16.27 1.29
CA ASP A 508 -66.34 -16.67 0.44
C ASP A 508 -67.71 -16.71 1.18
N GLU A 509 -67.94 -15.81 2.13
CA GLU A 509 -69.15 -15.84 2.94
C GLU A 509 -70.40 -15.59 2.09
N GLY A 510 -71.26 -16.59 2.04
CA GLY A 510 -72.43 -16.60 1.15
C GLY A 510 -72.41 -17.68 0.09
N PHE A 511 -71.28 -18.39 -0.09
CA PHE A 511 -71.20 -19.63 -0.84
C PHE A 511 -71.21 -20.84 0.12
N THR A 512 -72.01 -21.86 -0.20
CA THR A 512 -72.13 -23.06 0.64
C THR A 512 -71.34 -24.22 0.04
N ILE A 513 -70.21 -24.56 0.67
CA ILE A 513 -69.42 -25.76 0.36
C ILE A 513 -69.52 -26.73 1.56
N PRO A 514 -69.71 -28.04 1.37
CA PRO A 514 -69.81 -28.99 2.47
C PRO A 514 -68.45 -29.30 3.11
N GLU A 515 -68.50 -29.40 4.43
CA GLU A 515 -67.46 -29.80 5.38
C GLU A 515 -66.82 -31.17 5.05
N ASP A 516 -65.49 -31.26 5.22
CA ASP A 516 -64.66 -32.44 5.58
C ASP A 516 -63.47 -32.75 4.63
N THR A 517 -62.35 -32.05 4.84
CA THR A 517 -61.00 -32.64 4.82
C THR A 517 -60.09 -31.88 5.78
N ASN A 518 -59.57 -32.57 6.80
CA ASN A 518 -58.55 -32.04 7.70
C ASN A 518 -57.25 -31.77 6.90
N PRO A 519 -56.68 -30.55 6.94
CA PRO A 519 -55.45 -30.20 6.22
C PRO A 519 -54.25 -31.10 6.56
N LEU A 520 -54.25 -31.73 7.74
CA LEU A 520 -53.20 -32.65 8.20
C LEU A 520 -53.28 -34.06 7.57
N ASP A 521 -54.36 -34.34 6.83
CA ASP A 521 -54.54 -35.60 6.08
C ASP A 521 -54.30 -35.40 4.57
N VAL A 522 -53.76 -34.23 4.18
CA VAL A 522 -53.42 -33.90 2.79
C VAL A 522 -51.92 -34.10 2.59
N ASP A 523 -51.59 -35.11 1.79
CA ASP A 523 -50.27 -35.38 1.23
C ASP A 523 -49.99 -34.33 0.12
N ASN A 524 -49.27 -33.26 0.48
CA ASN A 524 -49.08 -32.09 -0.37
C ASN A 524 -47.94 -32.26 -1.38
N ASP A 525 -46.89 -32.99 -1.01
CA ASP A 525 -45.69 -33.22 -1.82
C ASP A 525 -45.74 -34.52 -2.64
N LYS A 526 -46.72 -35.40 -2.33
CA LYS A 526 -47.07 -36.63 -3.04
C LYS A 526 -46.06 -37.74 -2.90
N ASP A 527 -45.35 -37.80 -1.77
CA ASP A 527 -44.50 -38.94 -1.43
C ASP A 527 -45.28 -40.16 -0.89
N GLY A 528 -46.56 -39.96 -0.56
CA GLY A 528 -47.49 -40.97 -0.09
C GLY A 528 -47.72 -40.96 1.43
N PHE A 529 -47.15 -40.00 2.16
CA PHE A 529 -47.36 -39.76 3.57
C PHE A 529 -47.97 -38.36 3.79
N SER A 530 -48.60 -38.17 4.94
CA SER A 530 -49.04 -36.85 5.41
C SER A 530 -48.48 -36.64 6.80
N ILE A 531 -48.53 -35.41 7.31
CA ILE A 531 -48.04 -35.10 8.66
C ILE A 531 -48.64 -36.01 9.76
N ASN A 532 -49.90 -36.45 9.63
CA ASN A 532 -50.54 -37.40 10.56
C ASN A 532 -50.08 -38.86 10.39
N GLN A 533 -49.41 -39.18 9.29
CA GLN A 533 -48.85 -40.48 8.97
C GLN A 533 -47.34 -40.56 9.29
N GLY A 534 -46.76 -39.49 9.84
CA GLY A 534 -45.39 -39.46 10.38
C GLY A 534 -44.39 -38.66 9.54
N ASP A 535 -44.82 -38.07 8.43
CA ASP A 535 -44.04 -37.14 7.63
C ASP A 535 -43.69 -35.89 8.46
N CYS A 536 -42.41 -35.48 8.37
CA CYS A 536 -41.83 -34.36 9.10
C CYS A 536 -41.82 -33.06 8.29
N ASP A 537 -41.98 -33.10 6.96
CA ASP A 537 -42.13 -31.94 6.09
C ASP A 537 -43.07 -32.22 4.90
N ASN A 538 -44.33 -31.82 5.06
CA ASN A 538 -45.42 -32.01 4.09
C ASN A 538 -45.25 -31.24 2.75
N TRP A 539 -44.07 -30.67 2.50
CA TRP A 539 -43.71 -29.99 1.25
C TRP A 539 -42.42 -30.55 0.62
N GLU A 540 -41.72 -31.48 1.26
CA GLU A 540 -40.45 -32.04 0.79
C GLU A 540 -40.58 -33.55 0.51
N PRO A 541 -40.71 -33.98 -0.76
CA PRO A 541 -41.00 -35.38 -1.11
C PRO A 541 -39.89 -36.39 -0.75
N THR A 542 -38.76 -35.92 -0.21
CA THR A 542 -37.67 -36.75 0.27
C THR A 542 -37.65 -36.89 1.79
N ALA A 543 -38.58 -36.25 2.51
CA ALA A 543 -38.68 -36.25 3.98
C ALA A 543 -39.90 -37.06 4.46
N TYR A 544 -39.77 -38.38 4.60
CA TYR A 544 -40.86 -39.26 5.05
C TYR A 544 -40.37 -40.43 5.90
N PRO A 545 -41.25 -41.03 6.73
CA PRO A 545 -40.89 -42.14 7.60
C PRO A 545 -40.16 -43.28 6.89
N GLY A 546 -38.88 -43.44 7.21
CA GLY A 546 -38.01 -44.49 6.64
C GLY A 546 -37.54 -44.23 5.21
N ALA A 547 -37.51 -42.98 4.76
CA ALA A 547 -36.76 -42.59 3.57
C ALA A 547 -35.25 -42.89 3.73
N PRO A 548 -34.47 -42.95 2.65
CA PRO A 548 -33.01 -43.01 2.77
C PRO A 548 -32.43 -41.63 3.08
N GLU A 549 -31.64 -41.53 4.13
CA GLU A 549 -30.87 -40.33 4.47
C GLU A 549 -29.98 -39.84 3.32
N LEU A 550 -30.15 -38.57 2.95
CA LEU A 550 -29.25 -37.83 2.09
C LEU A 550 -28.20 -37.12 2.94
N CYS A 551 -27.15 -36.59 2.32
CA CYS A 551 -26.13 -35.82 3.03
C CYS A 551 -26.39 -34.35 2.75
N ASP A 552 -27.45 -33.80 3.35
CA ASP A 552 -27.98 -32.47 3.03
C ASP A 552 -28.44 -31.67 4.26
N LEU A 553 -28.15 -32.15 5.48
CA LEU A 553 -28.52 -31.54 6.77
C LEU A 553 -30.03 -31.55 7.05
N LEU A 554 -30.81 -32.32 6.30
CA LEU A 554 -32.21 -32.56 6.58
C LEU A 554 -32.38 -33.95 7.21
N ASP A 555 -33.40 -34.11 8.03
CA ASP A 555 -33.86 -35.40 8.55
C ASP A 555 -34.81 -35.98 7.49
N ASN A 556 -34.29 -36.81 6.58
CA ASN A 556 -35.08 -37.32 5.46
C ASN A 556 -35.97 -38.48 5.90
N ASP A 557 -35.55 -39.27 6.88
CA ASP A 557 -36.27 -40.46 7.33
C ASP A 557 -37.21 -40.24 8.52
N CYS A 558 -37.24 -38.99 9.02
CA CYS A 558 -38.06 -38.48 10.11
C CYS A 558 -37.85 -39.21 11.45
N ASP A 559 -36.61 -39.60 11.76
CA ASP A 559 -36.23 -40.29 13.00
C ASP A 559 -35.65 -39.38 14.10
N PHE A 560 -35.54 -38.07 13.82
CA PHE A 560 -34.97 -37.00 14.65
C PHE A 560 -33.44 -36.98 14.77
N GLU A 561 -32.73 -37.83 14.05
CA GLU A 561 -31.31 -37.67 13.78
C GLU A 561 -31.13 -37.02 12.38
N ILE A 562 -29.94 -36.48 12.11
CA ILE A 562 -29.64 -35.83 10.83
C ILE A 562 -28.40 -36.50 10.26
N ASP A 563 -28.47 -36.96 9.01
CA ASP A 563 -27.38 -37.55 8.23
C ASP A 563 -26.74 -38.82 8.85
N GLU A 564 -27.38 -39.52 9.79
CA GLU A 564 -26.77 -40.58 10.62
C GLU A 564 -26.48 -41.89 9.85
N GLN A 565 -27.02 -42.02 8.64
CA GLN A 565 -26.66 -43.05 7.65
C GLN A 565 -26.62 -42.52 6.20
N ALA A 566 -26.33 -41.23 6.05
CA ALA A 566 -26.39 -40.52 4.77
C ALA A 566 -25.65 -41.22 3.62
N ILE A 567 -26.34 -41.38 2.49
CA ILE A 567 -25.83 -42.12 1.33
C ILE A 567 -24.84 -41.27 0.53
N CYS A 568 -23.55 -41.64 0.60
CA CYS A 568 -22.50 -41.08 -0.23
C CYS A 568 -21.99 -42.06 -1.32
N SER A 569 -21.43 -41.53 -2.41
CA SER A 569 -20.75 -42.35 -3.42
C SER A 569 -19.56 -43.10 -2.80
N ALA A 570 -19.26 -44.32 -3.29
CA ALA A 570 -18.21 -45.18 -2.76
C ALA A 570 -16.89 -44.43 -2.49
N GLU A 571 -16.32 -44.65 -1.29
CA GLU A 571 -15.10 -44.00 -0.74
C GLU A 571 -15.29 -42.58 -0.14
N LYS A 572 -16.54 -42.12 0.05
CA LYS A 572 -16.86 -40.86 0.74
C LYS A 572 -17.74 -41.08 1.98
N VAL A 573 -17.55 -40.23 2.99
CA VAL A 573 -18.34 -40.15 4.23
C VAL A 573 -19.04 -38.79 4.30
N CYS A 574 -20.24 -38.74 4.89
CA CYS A 574 -20.97 -37.49 5.08
C CYS A 574 -20.37 -36.70 6.25
N VAL A 575 -19.94 -35.46 5.99
CA VAL A 575 -19.43 -34.54 7.01
C VAL A 575 -20.06 -33.17 6.76
N SER A 576 -20.89 -32.71 7.70
CA SER A 576 -21.58 -31.41 7.66
C SER A 576 -22.34 -31.16 6.35
N GLY A 577 -23.22 -32.08 5.95
CA GLY A 577 -24.07 -31.92 4.76
C GLY A 577 -23.34 -32.04 3.42
N LYS A 578 -22.12 -32.59 3.40
CA LYS A 578 -21.36 -32.85 2.16
C LYS A 578 -20.62 -34.19 2.21
N CYS A 579 -20.72 -34.95 1.13
CA CYS A 579 -19.95 -36.18 0.95
C CYS A 579 -18.47 -35.89 0.66
N GLN A 580 -17.58 -36.26 1.58
CA GLN A 580 -16.13 -36.01 1.52
C GLN A 580 -15.32 -37.31 1.54
N THR A 581 -14.16 -37.33 0.88
CA THR A 581 -13.25 -38.51 0.89
C THR A 581 -12.57 -38.68 2.24
N GLN A 582 -12.57 -39.89 2.78
CA GLN A 582 -11.91 -40.20 4.04
C GLN A 582 -10.38 -40.18 3.86
N ILE A 583 -9.71 -39.10 4.24
CA ILE A 583 -8.24 -39.04 4.31
C ILE A 583 -7.84 -39.57 5.69
N VAL A 584 -7.17 -40.72 5.71
CA VAL A 584 -6.47 -41.20 6.92
C VAL A 584 -5.02 -40.73 6.76
N GLU A 585 -4.64 -39.66 7.47
CA GLU A 585 -3.28 -39.13 7.45
C GLU A 585 -2.29 -40.19 7.97
N ALA A 586 -1.19 -40.41 7.23
CA ALA A 586 -0.13 -41.31 7.65
C ALA A 586 0.71 -40.65 8.76
N PRO A 587 1.20 -41.39 9.78
CA PRO A 587 2.03 -40.81 10.82
C PRO A 587 3.37 -40.31 10.26
N ILE A 588 3.80 -39.15 10.73
CA ILE A 588 5.12 -38.59 10.47
C ILE A 588 6.14 -39.33 11.33
N HIS A 589 7.20 -39.80 10.68
CA HIS A 589 8.32 -40.51 11.29
C HIS A 589 9.61 -39.75 11.02
N CYS A 590 10.37 -39.48 12.09
CA CYS A 590 11.68 -38.85 12.02
C CYS A 590 12.70 -39.61 12.86
N GLU A 591 13.81 -40.01 12.25
CA GLU A 591 14.95 -40.61 12.91
C GLU A 591 16.08 -39.59 13.06
N ILE A 592 16.53 -39.36 14.29
CA ILE A 592 17.65 -38.48 14.65
C ILE A 592 18.78 -39.36 15.19
N SER A 593 19.95 -39.29 14.57
CA SER A 593 21.13 -40.06 14.98
C SER A 593 22.35 -39.17 15.21
N CYS A 594 23.15 -39.51 16.22
CA CYS A 594 24.37 -38.78 16.56
C CYS A 594 25.62 -39.66 16.35
N PRO A 595 26.81 -39.06 16.17
CA PRO A 595 28.06 -39.81 16.02
C PRO A 595 28.39 -40.70 17.23
N ASP A 596 29.21 -41.73 17.00
CA ASP A 596 29.67 -42.66 18.05
C ASP A 596 30.16 -41.91 19.29
N GLN A 597 29.59 -42.23 20.47
CA GLN A 597 29.84 -41.62 21.80
C GLN A 597 29.00 -40.38 22.16
N MET A 598 28.03 -39.99 21.33
CA MET A 598 27.04 -38.96 21.67
C MET A 598 25.62 -39.55 21.72
N LEU A 599 24.76 -38.91 22.51
CA LEU A 599 23.33 -39.18 22.64
C LEU A 599 22.57 -38.09 21.88
N ALA A 600 21.61 -38.50 21.07
CA ALA A 600 20.58 -37.64 20.51
C ALA A 600 19.55 -37.32 21.60
N PHE A 601 19.15 -36.06 21.65
CA PHE A 601 18.07 -35.54 22.47
C PHE A 601 17.05 -34.90 21.53
N VAL A 602 15.79 -35.22 21.71
CA VAL A 602 14.68 -34.63 20.96
C VAL A 602 13.62 -34.20 21.95
N TRP A 603 13.17 -32.95 21.84
CA TRP A 603 12.14 -32.40 22.70
C TRP A 603 11.31 -31.37 21.95
N TRP A 604 10.17 -31.03 22.53
CA TRP A 604 9.22 -30.08 21.95
C TRP A 604 8.49 -29.26 23.03
N ASP A 605 8.76 -29.52 24.31
CA ASP A 605 8.32 -28.74 25.48
C ASP A 605 9.21 -29.05 26.71
N GLN A 606 8.93 -28.43 27.87
CA GLN A 606 9.74 -28.59 29.09
C GLN A 606 9.56 -29.94 29.83
N ASP A 607 8.66 -30.82 29.38
CA ASP A 607 8.24 -32.01 30.13
C ASP A 607 8.52 -33.35 29.39
N GLN A 608 9.01 -33.33 28.15
CA GLN A 608 9.31 -34.54 27.36
C GLN A 608 10.66 -34.44 26.62
N ILE A 609 11.68 -35.13 27.11
CA ILE A 609 12.96 -35.31 26.42
C ILE A 609 13.12 -36.79 26.08
N LEU A 610 13.12 -37.11 24.78
CA LEU A 610 13.52 -38.44 24.29
C LEU A 610 15.04 -38.45 24.11
N SER A 611 15.72 -39.49 24.61
CA SER A 611 17.17 -39.60 24.47
C SER A 611 17.66 -41.01 24.15
N GLY A 612 18.75 -41.09 23.38
CA GLY A 612 19.37 -42.35 22.99
C GLY A 612 20.44 -42.17 21.92
N ASN A 613 21.11 -43.24 21.49
CA ASN A 613 22.07 -43.16 20.38
C ASN A 613 21.38 -42.82 19.03
N ILE A 614 20.15 -43.29 18.88
CA ILE A 614 19.23 -42.98 17.78
C ILE A 614 17.85 -42.78 18.43
N VAL A 615 17.16 -41.70 18.08
CA VAL A 615 15.80 -41.40 18.51
C VAL A 615 14.87 -41.48 17.30
N ASP A 616 13.86 -42.34 17.38
CA ASP A 616 12.79 -42.47 16.37
C ASP A 616 11.52 -41.82 16.92
N LEU A 617 11.15 -40.68 16.34
CA LEU A 617 9.97 -39.89 16.69
C LEU A 617 8.81 -40.26 15.77
N GLN A 618 7.67 -40.65 16.36
CA GLN A 618 6.41 -40.92 15.65
C GLN A 618 5.35 -39.92 16.12
N THR A 619 4.83 -39.11 15.21
CA THR A 619 3.83 -38.07 15.49
C THR A 619 2.80 -37.98 14.37
N THR A 620 1.68 -37.27 14.59
CA THR A 620 0.71 -36.91 13.54
C THR A 620 0.84 -35.42 13.20
N GLU A 621 0.30 -35.00 12.05
CA GLU A 621 0.19 -33.59 11.68
C GLU A 621 -0.60 -32.82 12.72
N GLU A 622 -1.77 -33.32 13.13
CA GLU A 622 -2.57 -32.72 14.20
C GLU A 622 -1.78 -32.56 15.50
N ALA A 623 -0.98 -33.56 15.88
CA ALA A 623 -0.16 -33.48 17.09
C ALA A 623 0.95 -32.43 16.94
N LEU A 624 1.61 -32.34 15.77
CA LEU A 624 2.58 -31.27 15.49
C LEU A 624 1.93 -29.89 15.51
N CYS A 625 0.68 -29.78 15.03
CA CYS A 625 -0.02 -28.51 14.87
C CYS A 625 -0.74 -28.00 16.11
N GLN A 626 -1.19 -28.87 17.01
CA GLN A 626 -1.71 -28.47 18.33
C GLN A 626 -0.68 -27.70 19.19
N ARG A 627 0.58 -27.59 18.71
CA ARG A 627 1.75 -27.05 19.42
C ARG A 627 2.17 -25.65 18.93
N GLY A 628 1.37 -25.01 18.07
CA GLY A 628 1.54 -23.62 17.64
C GLY A 628 2.19 -23.46 16.27
N GLU A 629 3.22 -24.26 15.95
CA GLU A 629 3.82 -24.38 14.61
C GLU A 629 4.41 -25.79 14.42
N PRO A 630 4.55 -26.31 13.19
CA PRO A 630 4.93 -27.69 12.93
C PRO A 630 6.46 -27.85 12.94
N TRP A 631 7.06 -27.88 14.14
CA TRP A 631 8.49 -28.15 14.34
C TRP A 631 8.79 -28.81 15.70
N PHE A 632 10.01 -29.33 15.86
CA PHE A 632 10.55 -29.79 17.15
C PHE A 632 12.06 -29.53 17.28
N ASP A 633 12.57 -29.50 18.52
CA ASP A 633 13.98 -29.29 18.84
C ASP A 633 14.76 -30.60 18.93
N PHE A 634 16.05 -30.54 18.60
CA PHE A 634 16.97 -31.65 18.83
C PHE A 634 18.42 -31.20 19.09
N ASN A 635 19.21 -32.11 19.67
CA ASN A 635 20.65 -31.97 19.76
C ASN A 635 21.42 -33.28 19.94
N CYS A 636 22.74 -33.24 19.77
CA CYS A 636 23.69 -34.26 20.19
C CYS A 636 24.52 -33.79 21.40
N ALA A 637 24.60 -34.59 22.46
CA ALA A 637 25.48 -34.33 23.61
C ALA A 637 26.22 -35.60 24.06
N CYS A 638 27.35 -35.45 24.75
CA CYS A 638 28.20 -36.58 25.21
C CYS A 638 27.55 -37.40 26.32
N ASP A 639 26.68 -36.80 27.12
CA ASP A 639 26.05 -37.41 28.29
C ASP A 639 24.69 -36.76 28.60
N GLU A 640 23.97 -37.37 29.55
CA GLU A 640 22.67 -36.89 30.06
C GLU A 640 22.74 -35.54 30.79
N ASP A 641 23.94 -35.07 31.13
CA ASP A 641 24.19 -33.75 31.72
C ASP A 641 24.45 -32.67 30.64
N TRP A 642 24.22 -33.00 29.36
CA TRP A 642 24.30 -32.12 28.19
C TRP A 642 25.71 -31.54 27.98
N THR A 643 26.76 -32.30 28.31
CA THR A 643 28.13 -31.87 27.99
C THR A 643 28.43 -32.05 26.50
N CYS A 644 29.26 -31.17 25.93
CA CYS A 644 29.73 -31.25 24.53
C CYS A 644 28.64 -31.08 23.42
N PHE A 645 27.62 -30.27 23.70
CA PHE A 645 26.49 -29.96 22.82
C PHE A 645 26.88 -29.45 21.41
N ASP A 646 26.38 -30.12 20.36
CA ASP A 646 26.51 -29.72 18.96
C ASP A 646 25.42 -30.36 18.09
N TRP A 647 24.42 -29.61 17.66
CA TRP A 647 23.36 -30.14 16.80
C TRP A 647 23.82 -30.41 15.36
N GLN A 648 24.87 -29.73 14.90
CA GLN A 648 25.30 -29.77 13.49
C GLN A 648 25.89 -31.13 13.10
N VAL A 649 26.22 -31.96 14.09
CA VAL A 649 26.74 -33.31 13.87
C VAL A 649 25.65 -34.37 13.81
N ALA A 650 24.38 -34.02 14.04
CA ALA A 650 23.27 -34.97 13.95
C ALA A 650 22.89 -35.24 12.48
N GLU A 651 22.50 -36.49 12.20
CA GLU A 651 21.86 -36.87 10.95
C GLU A 651 20.36 -37.08 11.22
N VAL A 652 19.52 -36.27 10.56
CA VAL A 652 18.05 -36.29 10.70
C VAL A 652 17.43 -36.76 9.39
N THR A 653 16.55 -37.76 9.47
CA THR A 653 15.80 -38.25 8.32
C THR A 653 14.33 -38.39 8.66
N CYS A 654 13.46 -37.78 7.85
CA CYS A 654 12.02 -37.84 8.03
C CYS A 654 11.33 -38.44 6.79
N ASN A 655 10.15 -39.04 6.97
CA ASN A 655 9.34 -39.57 5.88
C ASN A 655 8.56 -38.50 5.10
N VAL A 656 8.65 -37.24 5.52
CA VAL A 656 8.08 -36.05 4.90
C VAL A 656 9.17 -35.00 4.70
N PRO A 657 9.01 -34.05 3.75
CA PRO A 657 9.99 -32.98 3.53
C PRO A 657 10.19 -32.11 4.77
N THR A 658 11.45 -31.86 5.12
CA THR A 658 11.81 -31.06 6.30
C THR A 658 12.92 -30.06 6.01
N GLU A 659 12.92 -28.97 6.78
CA GLU A 659 14.00 -27.98 6.83
C GLU A 659 14.65 -28.00 8.21
N ILE A 660 15.98 -28.04 8.23
CA ILE A 660 16.75 -28.06 9.49
C ILE A 660 17.46 -26.71 9.60
N LYS A 661 17.21 -25.99 10.69
CA LYS A 661 17.82 -24.68 10.97
C LYS A 661 18.25 -24.57 12.43
N ALA A 662 19.05 -23.55 12.72
CA ALA A 662 19.41 -23.23 14.09
C ALA A 662 18.17 -22.72 14.84
N GLY A 663 18.03 -23.10 16.11
CA GLY A 663 16.89 -22.71 16.94
C GLY A 663 16.78 -21.20 17.15
N PHE A 664 15.55 -20.67 17.13
CA PHE A 664 15.29 -19.21 17.13
C PHE A 664 15.15 -18.60 18.53
N ILE A 665 14.85 -19.41 19.56
CA ILE A 665 14.40 -18.90 20.87
C ILE A 665 15.51 -18.94 21.94
N ASP A 666 16.60 -19.66 21.68
CA ASP A 666 17.64 -19.97 22.65
C ASP A 666 19.02 -19.95 21.93
N TYR A 667 19.95 -19.10 22.40
CA TYR A 667 21.31 -18.98 21.84
C TYR A 667 22.26 -20.11 22.32
N SER A 668 21.73 -21.23 22.85
CA SER A 668 22.53 -22.31 23.43
C SER A 668 23.03 -23.33 22.41
N GLY A 669 22.64 -23.21 21.14
CA GLY A 669 23.22 -23.98 20.04
C GLY A 669 22.46 -25.27 19.75
N GLU A 670 21.14 -25.20 19.67
CA GLU A 670 20.24 -26.28 19.26
C GLU A 670 19.77 -26.17 17.81
N GLY A 671 19.34 -27.31 17.28
CA GLY A 671 18.78 -27.43 15.94
C GLY A 671 17.27 -27.65 16.03
N GLU A 672 16.53 -27.07 15.09
CA GLU A 672 15.09 -27.27 14.93
C GLU A 672 14.83 -28.01 13.60
N VAL A 673 13.86 -28.94 13.62
CA VAL A 673 13.33 -29.61 12.42
C VAL A 673 11.96 -29.05 12.10
N TRP A 674 11.80 -28.44 10.93
CA TRP A 674 10.58 -27.78 10.47
C TRP A 674 9.91 -28.55 9.35
N PHE A 675 8.58 -28.55 9.35
CA PHE A 675 7.76 -29.22 8.34
C PHE A 675 6.98 -28.18 7.52
N PRO A 676 7.59 -27.57 6.48
CA PRO A 676 6.99 -26.44 5.75
C PRO A 676 5.73 -26.80 4.94
N GLU A 677 5.53 -28.09 4.65
CA GLU A 677 4.34 -28.57 3.92
C GLU A 677 3.17 -28.94 4.86
N VAL A 678 3.38 -28.93 6.17
CA VAL A 678 2.33 -29.18 7.16
C VAL A 678 1.68 -27.84 7.50
N LEU A 679 0.39 -27.69 7.19
CA LEU A 679 -0.37 -26.47 7.45
C LEU A 679 -1.19 -26.64 8.74
N CYS A 680 -0.75 -25.95 9.80
CA CYS A 680 -1.46 -25.93 11.07
C CYS A 680 -2.56 -24.86 11.02
N TYR A 681 -3.81 -25.30 10.93
CA TYR A 681 -5.01 -24.45 10.91
C TYR A 681 -5.52 -24.09 12.31
#